data_AF-A0A257NPP5-F1
#
_entry.id   AF-A0A257NPP5-F1
#
_cell.length_a   1.000
_cell.length_b   1.000
_cell.length_c   1.000
_cell.angle_alpha   90.00
_cell.angle_beta   90.00
_cell.angle_gamma   90.00
#
_symmetry.space_group_name_H-M   'P 1'
#
loop_
_entity.id
_entity.type
_entity.pdbx_description
1 polymer ?
#
loop_
_entity_poly.entity_id
_entity_poly.type
_entity_poly.pdbx_seq_one_letter_code
_entity_poly.pdbx_strand_id
1 'polypeptide(L)'
;MAVNFEARRFISPAIRAQLRRRMAEIVALALAFGGLALLLALTSYNPADTSFDAVGSAHTSNFAGPVGAGVADLLLQGFGVAGLAPVFILLAWGYRLGTRGGIGYLKTRIVLGGLAMPLLAVAFAMGMAIIPGPPQHWPVPAGIGGAAGEIISKACIGASASVLGKAGGGAVMVVTLILALAAFGFSMGITPGEWRSGGARAARMAAASVSQSRKGAEAVSSWITPLLASASAQAGEVGRAWVPAPQVDDDDDIPQVQAAPEPYLPLKAKPVIKAALPLAKKPPVAQQERLPLLEMGWNFPPLDLLRRAPMRSTTGPSAEALENNARLLETVLQDYGVQGKIVAIHPGPVVTLYELEPAPGIRSARVVGLADDIARSLSVVAVRIATVTGRNVIGIEVPNAKRETVFLSELLGDESWQGQSGKLSIALGKDISGAPVVADLARMPHLLIAGTTGSGKSVGVNAMIMSLLFRLSPEQCRLILIDPKMLELSVYDGIPHLMAPVVTEPAKAVAALKWVVREMERRYRAMSQLAVRNIAGYNDRVNEARARGEVVTRRVQTGFDSETGKPVFEEQPLALEPLPFIVVFIDEMADLMMVAGKEIEIAVQRLAQMARAAGIHVIMATQRPSVDVITGTIKANFPTRISFQVISKFDSRTILGEQGAEQLLGQGDLLYMQGGGRITRVHGPFVSDQEVEAVVAFLREQGEPAYLDEVTEPVEEDSSAVSGAIGGNTTGENALYDQAVSLVAREGKASTSFIQRHLQIGYNRAAKL
;
A
#
# COMPACT_ATOMS: atom_id res chain seq x y z
N MET A 1 9.04 12.44 1.49
CA MET A 1 9.57 13.02 0.24
C MET A 1 10.51 14.17 0.57
N ALA A 2 11.81 13.89 0.61
CA ALA A 2 12.85 14.92 0.64
C ALA A 2 13.37 15.07 -0.79
N VAL A 3 13.06 16.18 -1.44
CA VAL A 3 13.70 16.56 -2.70
C VAL A 3 15.05 17.17 -2.34
N ASN A 4 16.12 16.45 -2.65
CA ASN A 4 17.49 16.89 -2.47
C ASN A 4 17.83 17.88 -3.60
N PHE A 5 17.84 19.18 -3.28
CA PHE A 5 18.42 20.21 -4.16
C PHE A 5 19.88 20.43 -3.75
N GLU A 6 20.82 19.78 -4.44
CA GLU A 6 22.23 20.15 -4.47
C GLU A 6 22.42 21.43 -5.31
N ALA A 7 21.96 22.56 -4.79
CA ALA A 7 22.19 23.87 -5.37
C ALA A 7 22.62 24.86 -4.28
N ARG A 8 23.81 24.66 -3.70
CA ARG A 8 24.34 25.59 -2.68
C ARG A 8 25.81 25.89 -2.87
N ARG A 9 26.13 26.72 -3.88
CA ARG A 9 27.38 27.51 -3.87
C ARG A 9 27.38 28.86 -4.60
N PHE A 10 26.23 29.48 -4.89
CA PHE A 10 26.22 30.79 -5.59
C PHE A 10 25.48 31.94 -4.89
N ILE A 11 24.96 31.75 -3.67
CA ILE A 11 24.11 32.77 -3.04
C ILE A 11 24.76 33.34 -1.77
N SER A 12 25.11 34.63 -1.83
CA SER A 12 25.67 35.38 -0.70
C SER A 12 24.75 35.33 0.53
N PRO A 13 25.28 35.46 1.76
CA PRO A 13 24.48 35.47 2.99
C PRO A 13 23.36 36.52 2.96
N ALA A 14 23.61 37.67 2.33
CA ALA A 14 22.63 38.73 2.11
C ALA A 14 21.47 38.28 1.22
N ILE A 15 21.78 37.63 0.08
CA ILE A 15 20.73 37.11 -0.81
C ILE A 15 19.97 35.95 -0.14
N ARG A 16 20.62 35.12 0.68
CA ARG A 16 19.93 34.08 1.48
C ARG A 16 18.98 34.67 2.53
N ALA A 17 19.36 35.74 3.21
CA ALA A 17 18.48 36.44 4.15
C ALA A 17 17.30 37.09 3.42
N GLN A 18 17.56 37.70 2.26
CA GLN A 18 16.54 38.30 1.41
C GLN A 18 15.58 37.25 0.83
N LEU A 19 16.08 36.10 0.39
CA LEU A 19 15.26 35.00 -0.11
C LEU A 19 14.39 34.40 0.99
N ARG A 20 14.92 34.20 2.21
CA ARG A 20 14.12 33.76 3.36
C ARG A 20 13.03 34.76 3.72
N ARG A 21 13.34 36.06 3.68
CA ARG A 21 12.36 37.13 3.91
C ARG A 21 11.27 37.13 2.84
N ARG A 22 11.64 37.03 1.56
CA ARG A 22 10.68 36.91 0.45
C ARG A 22 9.82 35.65 0.54
N MET A 23 10.41 34.52 0.90
CA MET A 23 9.66 33.29 1.14
C MET A 23 8.69 33.43 2.33
N ALA A 24 9.11 34.07 3.43
CA ALA A 24 8.24 34.32 4.56
C ALA A 24 7.08 35.26 4.20
N GLU A 25 7.33 36.31 3.40
CA GLU A 25 6.30 37.21 2.85
C GLU A 25 5.31 36.46 1.95
N ILE A 26 5.78 35.56 1.07
CA ILE A 26 4.92 34.75 0.20
C ILE A 26 4.06 33.78 1.04
N VAL A 27 4.66 33.09 2.01
CA VAL A 27 3.91 32.18 2.90
C VAL A 27 2.92 32.95 3.76
N ALA A 28 3.27 34.15 4.22
CA ALA A 28 2.38 35.03 4.97
C ALA A 28 1.14 35.43 4.14
N LEU A 29 1.35 35.81 2.87
CA LEU A 29 0.28 36.13 1.94
C LEU A 29 -0.59 34.92 1.62
N ALA A 30 0.02 33.73 1.42
CA ALA A 30 -0.71 32.49 1.18
C ALA A 30 -1.61 32.11 2.37
N LEU A 31 -1.10 32.23 3.61
CA LEU A 31 -1.89 31.99 4.82
C LEU A 31 -3.03 33.00 4.96
N ALA A 32 -2.78 34.28 4.69
CA ALA A 32 -3.81 35.32 4.73
C ALA A 32 -4.89 35.10 3.68
N PHE A 33 -4.51 34.75 2.45
CA PHE A 33 -5.43 34.42 1.36
C PHE A 33 -6.24 33.16 1.67
N GLY A 34 -5.60 32.11 2.20
CA GLY A 34 -6.29 30.90 2.63
C GLY A 34 -7.32 31.17 3.74
N GLY A 35 -6.97 32.02 4.71
CA GLY A 35 -7.90 32.47 5.74
C GLY A 35 -9.09 33.25 5.16
N LEU A 36 -8.84 34.18 4.23
CA LEU A 36 -9.89 34.97 3.58
C LEU A 36 -10.79 34.13 2.67
N ALA A 37 -10.22 33.18 1.92
CA ALA A 37 -10.98 32.25 1.08
C ALA A 37 -11.87 31.34 1.94
N LEU A 38 -11.37 30.87 3.09
CA LEU A 38 -12.16 30.08 4.04
C LEU A 38 -13.27 30.93 4.68
N LEU A 39 -12.99 32.19 5.01
CA LEU A 39 -14.02 33.13 5.48
C LEU A 39 -15.11 33.30 4.43
N LEU A 40 -14.73 33.54 3.17
CA LEU A 40 -15.65 33.68 2.05
C LEU A 40 -16.50 32.42 1.86
N ALA A 41 -15.89 31.24 1.95
CA ALA A 41 -16.59 29.96 1.87
C ALA A 41 -17.63 29.80 2.97
N LEU A 42 -17.28 30.13 4.22
CA LEU A 42 -18.20 30.03 5.36
C LEU A 42 -19.32 31.09 5.34
N THR A 43 -19.03 32.32 4.89
CA THR A 43 -20.04 33.39 4.81
C THR A 43 -20.99 33.23 3.62
N SER A 44 -20.56 32.56 2.55
CA SER A 44 -21.38 32.24 1.36
C SER A 44 -21.93 30.82 1.39
N TYR A 45 -22.03 30.20 2.57
CA TYR A 45 -22.59 28.87 2.74
C TYR A 45 -24.08 28.85 2.37
N ASN A 46 -24.47 27.90 1.51
CA ASN A 46 -25.84 27.63 1.14
C ASN A 46 -26.13 26.13 1.30
N PRO A 47 -27.13 25.72 2.11
CA PRO A 47 -27.51 24.32 2.29
C PRO A 47 -27.95 23.60 1.00
N ALA A 48 -28.32 24.34 -0.05
CA ALA A 48 -28.73 23.78 -1.33
C ALA A 48 -27.57 23.49 -2.30
N ASP A 49 -26.33 23.86 -1.93
CA ASP A 49 -25.14 23.57 -2.74
C ASP A 49 -24.75 22.08 -2.61
N THR A 50 -24.10 21.56 -3.64
CA THR A 50 -23.61 20.17 -3.60
C THR A 50 -22.51 20.04 -2.55
N SER A 51 -22.76 19.21 -1.54
CA SER A 51 -21.83 18.92 -0.45
C SER A 51 -21.70 17.41 -0.23
N PHE A 52 -20.97 16.98 0.80
CA PHE A 52 -20.85 15.56 1.13
C PHE A 52 -22.18 14.94 1.58
N ASP A 53 -23.09 15.76 2.13
CA ASP A 53 -24.36 15.32 2.71
C ASP A 53 -25.60 15.77 1.90
N ALA A 54 -25.44 16.68 0.94
CA ALA A 54 -26.53 17.20 0.11
C ALA A 54 -26.21 17.11 -1.39
N VAL A 55 -27.14 16.53 -2.17
CA VAL A 55 -27.11 16.60 -3.64
C VAL A 55 -27.79 17.90 -4.06
N GLY A 56 -26.98 18.90 -4.43
CA GLY A 56 -27.45 20.22 -4.82
C GLY A 56 -27.85 20.33 -6.29
N SER A 57 -28.45 21.48 -6.65
CA SER A 57 -28.75 21.83 -8.05
C SER A 57 -27.45 22.06 -8.87
N ALA A 58 -27.53 22.01 -10.20
CA ALA A 58 -26.37 21.96 -11.10
C ALA A 58 -25.35 23.13 -11.01
N HIS A 59 -25.66 24.20 -10.27
CA HIS A 59 -24.77 25.35 -10.05
C HIS A 59 -24.54 25.62 -8.56
N THR A 60 -23.27 25.65 -8.14
CA THR A 60 -22.87 25.99 -6.75
C THR A 60 -22.89 27.50 -6.54
N SER A 61 -23.65 27.95 -5.55
CA SER A 61 -23.78 29.37 -5.18
C SER A 61 -22.66 29.88 -4.27
N ASN A 62 -21.92 28.99 -3.60
CA ASN A 62 -20.76 29.34 -2.80
C ASN A 62 -19.67 30.06 -3.61
N PHE A 63 -19.21 31.21 -3.12
CA PHE A 63 -18.23 32.04 -3.82
C PHE A 63 -16.82 31.43 -3.87
N ALA A 64 -16.53 30.43 -3.03
CA ALA A 64 -15.29 29.64 -3.10
C ALA A 64 -15.46 28.36 -3.95
N GLY A 65 -16.57 28.22 -4.68
CA GLY A 65 -16.87 27.11 -5.59
C GLY A 65 -17.24 25.81 -4.87
N PRO A 66 -17.30 24.67 -5.59
CA PRO A 66 -17.73 23.38 -5.05
C PRO A 66 -16.87 22.87 -3.88
N VAL A 67 -15.56 23.12 -3.93
CA VAL A 67 -14.64 22.76 -2.84
C VAL A 67 -14.91 23.62 -1.61
N GLY A 68 -15.17 24.91 -1.80
CA GLY A 68 -15.56 25.82 -0.72
C GLY A 68 -16.87 25.41 -0.04
N ALA A 69 -17.88 25.02 -0.84
CA ALA A 69 -19.16 24.52 -0.35
C ALA A 69 -18.98 23.28 0.54
N GLY A 70 -18.22 22.27 0.08
CA GLY A 70 -17.95 21.06 0.86
C GLY A 70 -17.16 21.32 2.15
N VAL A 71 -16.18 22.24 2.12
CA VAL A 71 -15.40 22.61 3.33
C VAL A 71 -16.25 23.39 4.33
N ALA A 72 -17.06 24.33 3.85
CA ALA A 72 -17.96 25.11 4.71
C ALA A 72 -19.02 24.23 5.37
N ASP A 73 -19.60 23.29 4.61
CA ASP A 73 -20.57 22.31 5.10
C ASP A 73 -19.96 21.45 6.22
N LEU A 74 -18.80 20.84 5.99
CA LEU A 74 -18.11 20.01 6.98
C LEU A 74 -17.80 20.77 8.27
N LEU A 75 -17.33 22.02 8.16
CA LEU A 75 -16.98 22.83 9.33
C LEU A 75 -18.20 23.30 10.12
N LEU A 76 -19.27 23.73 9.43
CA LEU A 76 -20.49 24.20 10.08
C LEU A 76 -21.29 23.05 10.67
N GLN A 77 -21.44 21.93 9.96
CA GLN A 77 -22.12 20.75 10.50
C GLN A 77 -21.33 20.13 11.66
N GLY A 78 -20.01 20.00 11.52
CA GLY A 78 -19.16 19.40 12.54
C GLY A 78 -19.05 20.24 13.81
N PHE A 79 -18.82 21.56 13.66
CA PHE A 79 -18.36 22.41 14.76
C PHE A 79 -19.14 23.73 14.92
N GLY A 80 -20.13 23.98 14.07
CA GLY A 80 -20.95 25.19 14.11
C GLY A 80 -20.10 26.46 14.02
N VAL A 81 -20.34 27.42 14.91
CA VAL A 81 -19.62 28.71 14.97
C VAL A 81 -18.11 28.51 15.18
N ALA A 82 -17.70 27.44 15.88
CA ALA A 82 -16.30 27.15 16.11
C ALA A 82 -15.53 26.79 14.82
N GLY A 83 -16.25 26.46 13.74
CA GLY A 83 -15.69 26.30 12.39
C GLY A 83 -15.00 27.57 11.84
N LEU A 84 -15.23 28.75 12.44
CA LEU A 84 -14.51 29.99 12.12
C LEU A 84 -13.11 30.08 12.76
N ALA A 85 -12.78 29.23 13.75
CA ALA A 85 -11.48 29.30 14.44
C ALA A 85 -10.27 29.19 13.49
N PRO A 86 -10.24 28.28 12.49
CA PRO A 86 -9.15 28.21 11.53
C PRO A 86 -8.97 29.49 10.71
N VAL A 87 -10.05 30.22 10.38
CA VAL A 87 -9.98 31.51 9.67
C VAL A 87 -9.09 32.49 10.45
N PHE A 88 -9.42 32.70 11.72
CA PHE A 88 -8.70 33.66 12.56
C PHE A 88 -7.25 33.20 12.85
N ILE A 89 -7.02 31.90 13.01
CA ILE A 89 -5.66 31.35 13.20
C ILE A 89 -4.80 31.59 11.96
N LEU A 90 -5.32 31.30 10.76
CA LEU A 90 -4.61 31.51 9.50
C LEU A 90 -4.31 33.00 9.24
N LEU A 91 -5.29 33.87 9.48
CA LEU A 91 -5.09 35.33 9.38
C LEU A 91 -4.05 35.84 10.39
N ALA A 92 -4.11 35.37 11.65
CA ALA A 92 -3.14 35.74 12.67
C ALA A 92 -1.72 35.26 12.34
N TRP A 93 -1.58 34.05 11.78
CA TRP A 93 -0.30 33.51 11.35
C TRP A 93 0.25 34.23 10.11
N GLY A 94 -0.61 34.55 9.14
CA GLY A 94 -0.25 35.38 7.99
C GLY A 94 0.27 36.76 8.43
N TYR A 95 -0.48 37.45 9.28
CA TYR A 95 -0.08 38.74 9.83
C TYR A 95 1.26 38.66 10.59
N ARG A 96 1.43 37.63 11.43
CA ARG A 96 2.65 37.49 12.25
C ARG A 96 3.88 37.09 11.44
N LEU A 97 3.73 36.21 10.47
CA LEU A 97 4.82 35.83 9.59
C LEU A 97 5.25 37.04 8.72
N GLY A 98 4.28 37.84 8.26
CA GLY A 98 4.53 39.05 7.48
C GLY A 98 5.14 40.21 8.27
N THR A 99 4.79 40.38 9.55
CA THR A 99 5.26 41.52 10.37
C THR A 99 6.45 41.19 11.29
N ARG A 100 6.54 39.96 11.80
CA ARG A 100 7.52 39.56 12.83
C ARG A 100 8.53 38.51 12.37
N GLY A 101 8.45 38.06 11.12
CA GLY A 101 9.47 37.21 10.51
C GLY A 101 9.54 35.76 11.04
N GLY A 102 8.57 35.31 11.83
CA GLY A 102 8.51 33.93 12.30
C GLY A 102 7.35 33.58 13.24
N ILE A 103 6.98 32.31 13.26
CA ILE A 103 5.97 31.73 14.15
C ILE A 103 6.68 30.77 15.11
N GLY A 104 7.05 31.25 16.30
CA GLY A 104 7.64 30.40 17.34
C GLY A 104 6.67 29.31 17.81
N TYR A 105 7.21 28.14 18.20
CA TYR A 105 6.45 26.98 18.70
C TYR A 105 5.32 26.51 17.77
N LEU A 106 5.54 26.54 16.45
CA LEU A 106 4.53 26.20 15.43
C LEU A 106 3.82 24.86 15.70
N LYS A 107 4.56 23.81 16.06
CA LYS A 107 3.98 22.49 16.38
C LYS A 107 2.97 22.56 17.53
N THR A 108 3.34 23.22 18.62
CA THR A 108 2.47 23.40 19.79
C THR A 108 1.23 24.25 19.45
N ARG A 109 1.38 25.27 18.60
CA ARG A 109 0.26 26.12 18.16
C ARG A 109 -0.72 25.40 17.25
N ILE A 110 -0.24 24.49 16.39
CA ILE A 110 -1.09 23.62 15.57
C ILE A 110 -1.90 22.68 16.47
N VAL A 111 -1.24 22.01 17.42
CA VAL A 111 -1.90 21.08 18.36
C VAL A 111 -2.97 21.81 19.18
N LEU A 112 -2.64 22.96 19.75
CA LEU A 112 -3.60 23.74 20.53
C LEU A 112 -4.71 24.37 19.68
N GLY A 113 -4.44 24.68 18.41
CA GLY A 113 -5.47 25.13 17.46
C GLY A 113 -6.47 24.02 17.14
N GLY A 114 -5.98 22.80 16.93
CA GLY A 114 -6.81 21.61 16.74
C GLY A 114 -7.66 21.26 17.97
N LEU A 115 -7.17 21.54 19.18
CA LEU A 115 -7.92 21.34 20.43
C LEU A 115 -8.89 22.50 20.73
N ALA A 116 -8.55 23.73 20.36
CA ALA A 116 -9.39 24.91 20.63
C ALA A 116 -10.74 24.84 19.93
N MET A 117 -10.76 24.35 18.68
CA MET A 117 -11.96 24.30 17.86
C MET A 117 -13.08 23.37 18.44
N PRO A 118 -12.82 22.11 18.83
CA PRO A 118 -13.83 21.28 19.50
C PRO A 118 -14.20 21.81 20.91
N LEU A 119 -13.26 22.40 21.67
CA LEU A 119 -13.57 22.99 22.97
C LEU A 119 -14.51 24.20 22.84
N LEU A 120 -14.29 25.05 21.84
CA LEU A 120 -15.20 26.17 21.51
C LEU A 120 -16.58 25.64 21.10
N ALA A 121 -16.63 24.59 20.26
CA ALA A 121 -17.88 23.95 19.83
C ALA A 121 -18.71 23.44 21.04
N VAL A 122 -18.05 22.79 22.02
CA VAL A 122 -18.69 22.35 23.27
C VAL A 122 -19.17 23.52 24.11
N ALA A 123 -18.37 24.57 24.26
CA ALA A 123 -18.76 25.76 25.02
C ALA A 123 -19.99 26.46 24.41
N PHE A 124 -20.06 26.56 23.07
CA PHE A 124 -21.22 27.12 22.37
C PHE A 124 -22.47 26.24 22.53
N ALA A 125 -22.34 24.91 22.42
CA ALA A 125 -23.45 23.98 22.65
C ALA A 125 -23.99 24.05 24.11
N MET A 126 -23.09 24.08 25.10
CA MET A 126 -23.47 24.22 26.50
C MET A 126 -24.13 25.59 26.80
N GLY A 127 -23.68 26.66 26.15
CA GLY A 127 -24.29 27.99 26.25
C GLY A 127 -25.76 28.02 25.80
N MET A 128 -26.09 27.28 24.73
CA MET A 128 -27.47 27.13 24.26
C MET A 128 -28.37 26.34 25.21
N ALA A 129 -27.81 25.41 25.96
CA ALA A 129 -28.58 24.65 26.95
C ALA A 129 -29.02 25.54 28.14
N ILE A 130 -28.32 26.67 28.36
CA ILE A 130 -28.58 27.61 29.47
C ILE A 130 -29.39 28.83 28.99
N ILE A 131 -29.16 29.30 27.76
CA ILE A 131 -29.87 30.43 27.15
C ILE A 131 -30.92 29.88 26.15
N PRO A 132 -32.22 29.93 26.46
CA PRO A 132 -33.24 29.32 25.61
C PRO A 132 -33.36 30.04 24.26
N GLY A 133 -33.13 29.30 23.17
CA GLY A 133 -33.53 29.67 21.82
C GLY A 133 -32.37 29.70 20.82
N PRO A 134 -32.19 28.68 19.95
CA PRO A 134 -31.35 28.85 18.77
C PRO A 134 -31.88 30.06 17.98
N PRO A 135 -31.00 30.91 17.39
CA PRO A 135 -31.48 31.89 16.44
C PRO A 135 -32.31 31.14 15.40
N GLN A 136 -33.54 31.59 15.14
CA GLN A 136 -34.55 30.92 14.29
C GLN A 136 -34.11 30.69 12.82
N HIS A 137 -32.84 30.96 12.51
CA HIS A 137 -32.24 31.05 11.18
C HIS A 137 -30.79 30.52 11.17
N TRP A 138 -30.42 29.58 12.04
CA TRP A 138 -29.10 28.90 11.92
C TRP A 138 -29.10 27.94 10.72
N PRO A 139 -28.09 27.97 9.83
CA PRO A 139 -28.17 27.33 8.52
C PRO A 139 -27.94 25.81 8.52
N VAL A 140 -27.57 25.21 9.66
CA VAL A 140 -27.36 23.76 9.79
C VAL A 140 -28.19 23.15 10.93
N PRO A 141 -28.75 21.93 10.77
CA PRO A 141 -29.54 21.26 11.82
C PRO A 141 -28.78 21.01 13.13
N ALA A 142 -27.45 20.91 13.05
CA ALA A 142 -26.58 20.60 14.17
C ALA A 142 -26.43 21.75 15.21
N GLY A 143 -27.04 22.91 14.98
CA GLY A 143 -27.01 24.06 15.89
C GLY A 143 -25.64 24.77 15.95
N ILE A 144 -25.52 25.79 16.80
CA ILE A 144 -24.34 26.68 16.83
C ILE A 144 -23.06 26.00 17.35
N GLY A 145 -23.20 24.85 18.05
CA GLY A 145 -22.07 24.03 18.51
C GLY A 145 -21.68 22.91 17.55
N GLY A 146 -22.44 22.69 16.47
CA GLY A 146 -22.25 21.56 15.56
C GLY A 146 -22.45 20.20 16.22
N ALA A 147 -22.34 19.14 15.43
CA ALA A 147 -22.58 17.77 15.88
C ALA A 147 -21.57 17.35 16.96
N ALA A 148 -20.29 17.73 16.82
CA ALA A 148 -19.25 17.39 17.79
C ALA A 148 -19.50 18.09 19.14
N GLY A 149 -19.87 19.38 19.12
CA GLY A 149 -20.19 20.13 20.33
C GLY A 149 -21.43 19.58 21.03
N GLU A 150 -22.46 19.19 20.29
CA GLU A 150 -23.71 18.65 20.83
C GLU A 150 -23.50 17.27 21.49
N ILE A 151 -22.74 16.37 20.85
CA ILE A 151 -22.45 15.04 21.40
C ILE A 151 -21.63 15.14 22.69
N ILE A 152 -20.56 15.94 22.66
CA ILE A 152 -19.65 16.07 23.79
C ILE A 152 -20.29 16.87 24.93
N SER A 153 -21.06 17.93 24.63
CA SER A 153 -21.73 18.72 25.66
C SER A 153 -22.75 17.89 26.44
N LYS A 154 -23.53 17.01 25.78
CA LYS A 154 -24.44 16.07 26.46
C LYS A 154 -23.70 15.13 27.42
N ALA A 155 -22.56 14.59 27.00
CA ALA A 155 -21.73 13.75 27.86
C ALA A 155 -21.18 14.53 29.06
N CYS A 156 -20.68 15.75 28.85
CA CYS A 156 -20.15 16.61 29.92
C CYS A 156 -21.24 17.07 30.88
N ILE A 157 -22.42 17.47 30.38
CA ILE A 157 -23.56 17.87 31.22
C ILE A 157 -24.03 16.67 32.05
N GLY A 158 -24.20 15.50 31.44
CA GLY A 158 -24.59 14.27 32.14
C GLY A 158 -23.63 13.88 33.26
N ALA A 159 -22.33 13.93 33.01
CA ALA A 159 -21.30 13.68 34.02
C ALA A 159 -21.24 14.76 35.10
N SER A 160 -21.48 16.03 34.76
CA SER A 160 -21.49 17.12 35.73
C SER A 160 -22.74 17.09 36.63
N ALA A 161 -23.87 16.65 36.09
CA ALA A 161 -25.13 16.55 36.82
C ALA A 161 -25.09 15.47 37.90
N SER A 162 -24.35 14.37 37.68
CA SER A 162 -24.19 13.29 38.67
C SER A 162 -23.27 13.66 39.84
N VAL A 163 -22.35 14.62 39.64
CA VAL A 163 -21.36 15.02 40.67
C VAL A 163 -21.75 16.30 41.40
N LEU A 164 -22.26 17.31 40.68
CA LEU A 164 -22.49 18.68 41.20
C LEU A 164 -23.95 19.14 41.12
N GLY A 165 -24.88 18.27 40.70
CA GLY A 165 -26.30 18.61 40.54
C GLY A 165 -26.57 19.64 39.43
N LYS A 166 -27.73 20.30 39.46
CA LYS A 166 -28.19 21.23 38.39
C LYS A 166 -27.25 22.44 38.17
N ALA A 167 -26.45 22.82 39.17
CA ALA A 167 -25.48 23.92 39.07
C ALA A 167 -24.15 23.49 38.41
N GLY A 168 -23.87 22.19 38.31
CA GLY A 168 -22.63 21.64 37.76
C GLY A 168 -22.41 21.97 36.28
N GLY A 169 -23.47 21.97 35.48
CA GLY A 169 -23.39 22.24 34.04
C GLY A 169 -22.88 23.67 33.73
N GLY A 170 -23.32 24.66 34.50
CA GLY A 170 -22.87 26.04 34.36
C GLY A 170 -21.39 26.23 34.70
N ALA A 171 -20.92 25.58 35.78
CA ALA A 171 -19.51 25.63 36.17
C ALA A 171 -18.58 24.98 35.14
N VAL A 172 -18.97 23.80 34.62
CA VAL A 172 -18.21 23.10 33.58
C VAL A 172 -18.17 23.91 32.28
N MET A 173 -19.28 24.57 31.91
CA MET A 173 -19.29 25.46 30.74
C MET A 173 -18.26 26.60 30.87
N VAL A 174 -18.22 27.28 32.03
CA VAL A 174 -17.28 28.38 32.26
C VAL A 174 -15.83 27.90 32.18
N VAL A 175 -15.52 26.75 32.80
CA VAL A 175 -14.17 26.16 32.74
C VAL A 175 -13.79 25.79 31.31
N THR A 176 -14.68 25.10 30.58
CA THR A 176 -14.45 24.73 29.17
C THR A 176 -14.25 25.95 28.30
N LEU A 177 -15.04 27.01 28.49
CA LEU A 177 -14.89 28.27 27.75
C LEU A 177 -13.54 28.95 28.04
N ILE A 178 -13.09 28.98 29.29
CA ILE A 178 -11.78 29.53 29.66
C ILE A 178 -10.65 28.75 28.99
N LEU A 179 -10.70 27.41 29.03
CA LEU A 179 -9.71 26.56 28.39
C LEU A 179 -9.72 26.72 26.86
N ALA A 180 -10.90 26.82 26.26
CA ALA A 180 -11.08 27.04 24.83
C ALA A 180 -10.47 28.37 24.38
N LEU A 181 -10.77 29.46 25.09
CA LEU A 181 -10.24 30.79 24.79
C LEU A 181 -8.72 30.88 25.01
N ALA A 182 -8.20 30.20 26.04
CA ALA A 182 -6.76 30.12 26.29
C ALA A 182 -6.03 29.36 25.17
N ALA A 183 -6.56 28.19 24.76
CA ALA A 183 -6.01 27.40 23.67
C ALA A 183 -6.08 28.15 22.33
N PHE A 184 -7.21 28.80 22.03
CA PHE A 184 -7.41 29.61 20.84
C PHE A 184 -6.44 30.81 20.79
N GLY A 185 -6.32 31.53 21.91
CA GLY A 185 -5.38 32.64 22.07
C GLY A 185 -3.92 32.24 21.87
N PHE A 186 -3.51 31.11 22.45
CA PHE A 186 -2.18 30.55 22.26
C PHE A 186 -1.94 30.10 20.83
N SER A 187 -2.94 29.53 20.17
CA SER A 187 -2.85 29.11 18.76
C SER A 187 -2.64 30.30 17.83
N MET A 188 -3.39 31.41 18.00
CA MET A 188 -3.13 32.68 17.30
C MET A 188 -1.76 33.28 17.67
N GLY A 189 -1.19 32.84 18.78
CA GLY A 189 0.13 33.18 19.26
C GLY A 189 0.19 34.43 20.12
N ILE A 190 -0.95 35.00 20.53
CA ILE A 190 -1.05 36.28 21.26
C ILE A 190 -0.06 36.27 22.43
N THR A 191 0.81 37.29 22.50
CA THR A 191 1.78 37.38 23.61
C THR A 191 1.08 37.83 24.90
N PRO A 192 1.61 37.52 26.10
CA PRO A 192 1.02 37.96 27.37
C PRO A 192 0.84 39.49 27.48
N GLY A 193 1.69 40.28 26.82
CA GLY A 193 1.55 41.75 26.72
C GLY A 193 0.42 42.20 25.79
N GLU A 194 0.19 41.49 24.68
CA GLU A 194 -0.97 41.68 23.80
C GLU A 194 -2.27 41.27 24.50
N TRP A 195 -2.23 40.22 25.31
CA TRP A 195 -3.38 39.76 26.10
C TRP A 195 -3.82 40.80 27.14
N ARG A 196 -2.86 41.44 27.84
CA ARG A 196 -3.17 42.50 28.82
C ARG A 196 -3.70 43.78 28.17
N SER A 197 -3.13 44.18 27.04
CA SER A 197 -3.57 45.38 26.30
C SER A 197 -4.89 45.18 25.55
N GLY A 198 -5.11 43.99 24.98
CA GLY A 198 -6.36 43.58 24.34
C GLY A 198 -7.48 43.33 25.35
N GLY A 199 -7.20 42.67 26.47
CA GLY A 199 -8.14 42.49 27.58
C GLY A 199 -8.56 43.81 28.22
N ALA A 200 -7.63 44.76 28.40
CA ALA A 200 -7.97 46.10 28.89
C ALA A 200 -8.77 46.94 27.87
N ARG A 201 -8.65 46.68 26.57
CA ARG A 201 -9.49 47.32 25.52
C ARG A 201 -10.86 46.65 25.43
N ALA A 202 -10.93 45.32 25.49
CA ALA A 202 -12.18 44.56 25.49
C ALA A 202 -13.00 44.82 26.76
N ALA A 203 -12.37 44.93 27.93
CA ALA A 203 -13.05 45.32 29.17
C ALA A 203 -13.56 46.77 29.11
N ARG A 204 -12.80 47.70 28.50
CA ARG A 204 -13.26 49.08 28.26
C ARG A 204 -14.38 49.14 27.23
N MET A 205 -14.33 48.33 26.17
CA MET A 205 -15.41 48.23 25.17
C MET A 205 -16.64 47.53 25.72
N ALA A 206 -16.50 46.51 26.57
CA ALA A 206 -17.62 45.87 27.25
C ALA A 206 -18.25 46.82 28.28
N ALA A 207 -17.43 47.56 29.05
CA ALA A 207 -17.92 48.60 29.95
C ALA A 207 -18.58 49.77 29.21
N ALA A 208 -18.06 50.16 28.03
CA ALA A 208 -18.66 51.16 27.15
C ALA A 208 -19.94 50.65 26.48
N SER A 209 -19.99 49.39 26.05
CA SER A 209 -21.19 48.76 25.49
C SER A 209 -22.28 48.59 26.54
N VAL A 210 -21.94 48.26 27.79
CA VAL A 210 -22.92 48.18 28.90
C VAL A 210 -23.46 49.57 29.27
N SER A 211 -22.66 50.64 29.17
CA SER A 211 -23.13 52.01 29.42
C SER A 211 -23.83 52.68 28.23
N GLN A 212 -23.64 52.17 27.01
CA GLN A 212 -24.19 52.73 25.76
C GLN A 212 -25.31 51.87 25.13
N SER A 213 -25.67 50.76 25.78
CA SER A 213 -26.79 49.87 25.40
C SER A 213 -28.19 50.46 25.63
N ARG A 214 -28.32 51.69 26.13
CA ARG A 214 -29.62 52.37 26.21
C ARG A 214 -29.91 53.34 25.04
N LYS A 215 -28.94 53.60 24.16
CA LYS A 215 -29.12 54.52 22.99
C LYS A 215 -28.54 54.02 21.66
N GLY A 216 -27.68 53.00 21.65
CA GLY A 216 -27.13 52.44 20.40
C GLY A 216 -28.05 51.47 19.65
N ALA A 217 -29.03 50.88 20.35
CA ALA A 217 -29.97 49.91 19.76
C ALA A 217 -30.93 50.54 18.73
N GLU A 218 -31.21 51.85 18.81
CA GLU A 218 -32.08 52.58 17.87
C GLU A 218 -31.32 53.14 16.64
N ALA A 219 -30.02 53.40 16.76
CA ALA A 219 -29.20 53.94 15.67
C ALA A 219 -28.72 52.86 14.69
N VAL A 220 -28.47 51.64 15.18
CA VAL A 220 -28.01 50.52 14.34
C VAL A 220 -29.17 49.88 13.58
N SER A 221 -30.37 49.83 14.17
CA SER A 221 -31.56 49.34 13.48
C SER A 221 -31.97 50.24 12.31
N SER A 222 -31.84 51.57 12.44
CA SER A 222 -32.21 52.54 11.39
C SER A 222 -31.26 52.58 10.19
N TRP A 223 -30.01 52.12 10.32
CA TRP A 223 -29.06 51.99 9.21
C TRP A 223 -29.15 50.63 8.48
N ILE A 224 -29.49 49.56 9.21
CA ILE A 224 -29.47 48.18 8.68
C ILE A 224 -30.83 47.77 8.08
N THR A 225 -31.94 48.31 8.59
CA THR A 225 -33.29 47.96 8.11
C THR A 225 -33.56 48.27 6.62
N PRO A 226 -33.12 49.39 6.01
CA PRO A 226 -33.36 49.61 4.59
C PRO A 226 -32.47 48.77 3.66
N LEU A 227 -31.31 48.28 4.15
CA LEU A 227 -30.37 47.48 3.37
C LEU A 227 -30.76 45.99 3.33
N LEU A 228 -31.38 45.47 4.40
CA LEU A 228 -31.89 44.10 4.45
C LEU A 228 -33.31 43.96 3.87
N ALA A 229 -34.13 45.02 3.94
CA ALA A 229 -35.48 45.00 3.35
C ALA A 229 -35.47 45.02 1.80
N SER A 230 -34.43 45.56 1.17
CA SER A 230 -34.28 45.53 -0.30
C SER A 230 -33.73 44.21 -0.85
N ALA A 231 -33.03 43.43 -0.03
CA ALA A 231 -32.55 42.09 -0.37
C ALA A 231 -33.59 40.99 -0.11
N SER A 232 -34.54 41.20 0.81
CA SER A 232 -35.62 40.26 1.10
C SER A 232 -36.89 40.49 0.28
N ALA A 233 -37.08 41.67 -0.32
CA ALA A 233 -38.23 41.97 -1.18
C ALA A 233 -38.22 41.23 -2.55
N GLN A 234 -37.12 40.57 -2.92
CA GLN A 234 -37.03 39.77 -4.16
C GLN A 234 -37.19 38.25 -3.93
N ALA A 235 -37.41 37.80 -2.69
CA ALA A 235 -37.50 36.37 -2.37
C ALA A 235 -38.86 35.93 -1.79
N GLY A 236 -39.92 36.74 -1.94
CA GLY A 236 -41.22 36.46 -1.34
C GLY A 236 -42.42 36.90 -2.17
N GLU A 237 -42.78 36.09 -3.16
CA GLU A 237 -44.13 35.83 -3.68
C GLU A 237 -43.93 34.67 -4.67
N VAL A 238 -44.43 33.45 -4.43
CA VAL A 238 -45.79 33.02 -4.78
C VAL A 238 -46.21 31.87 -3.86
N GLY A 239 -47.35 32.05 -3.18
CA GLY A 239 -48.04 31.03 -2.40
C GLY A 239 -48.81 30.03 -3.27
N ARG A 240 -49.04 28.85 -2.70
CA ARG A 240 -49.74 27.68 -3.27
C ARG A 240 -51.12 28.00 -3.87
N ALA A 241 -51.45 27.35 -4.99
CA ALA A 241 -52.81 26.94 -5.33
C ALA A 241 -52.78 25.54 -5.97
N TRP A 242 -53.59 24.64 -5.42
CA TRP A 242 -53.89 23.32 -5.96
C TRP A 242 -54.83 23.47 -7.16
N VAL A 243 -54.47 22.88 -8.31
CA VAL A 243 -55.30 22.80 -9.52
C VAL A 243 -55.40 21.31 -9.90
N PRO A 244 -56.60 20.75 -10.16
CA PRO A 244 -56.73 19.36 -10.59
C PRO A 244 -56.20 19.20 -12.02
N ALA A 245 -55.62 18.04 -12.31
CA ALA A 245 -55.12 17.70 -13.64
C ALA A 245 -56.25 17.75 -14.70
N PRO A 246 -56.05 18.41 -15.85
CA PRO A 246 -56.99 18.30 -16.97
C PRO A 246 -56.88 16.91 -17.60
N GLN A 247 -58.04 16.31 -17.85
CA GLN A 247 -58.21 15.21 -18.78
C GLN A 247 -57.77 15.67 -20.18
N VAL A 248 -57.00 14.82 -20.87
CA VAL A 248 -56.80 14.94 -22.32
C VAL A 248 -57.49 13.73 -22.92
N ASP A 249 -58.72 13.96 -23.37
CA ASP A 249 -59.40 13.14 -24.37
C ASP A 249 -58.82 13.43 -25.76
N ASP A 250 -58.94 12.40 -26.59
CA ASP A 250 -58.51 12.25 -27.97
C ASP A 250 -58.89 13.43 -28.91
N ASP A 251 -57.99 13.76 -29.85
CA ASP A 251 -58.24 13.63 -31.30
C ASP A 251 -57.14 14.30 -32.15
N ASP A 252 -56.74 13.57 -33.20
CA ASP A 252 -56.28 13.99 -34.53
C ASP A 252 -55.08 14.95 -34.70
N ASP A 253 -53.93 14.41 -35.12
CA ASP A 253 -53.57 14.32 -36.55
C ASP A 253 -52.08 13.91 -36.72
N ILE A 254 -51.88 12.73 -37.31
CA ILE A 254 -50.58 12.11 -37.59
C ILE A 254 -50.25 12.31 -39.08
N PRO A 255 -49.05 12.79 -39.46
CA PRO A 255 -48.54 12.53 -40.81
C PRO A 255 -48.03 11.09 -40.90
N GLN A 256 -48.71 10.29 -41.70
CA GLN A 256 -48.38 8.89 -42.03
C GLN A 256 -47.07 8.73 -42.82
N VAL A 257 -46.59 7.46 -42.85
CA VAL A 257 -45.74 6.73 -43.83
C VAL A 257 -44.55 6.09 -43.09
N GLN A 258 -44.33 4.76 -43.01
CA GLN A 258 -44.88 3.58 -43.67
C GLN A 258 -44.59 2.33 -42.80
N ALA A 259 -45.51 1.36 -42.78
CA ALA A 259 -45.42 0.14 -41.98
C ALA A 259 -44.85 -1.06 -42.76
N ALA A 260 -44.07 -1.87 -42.04
CA ALA A 260 -43.81 -3.32 -42.10
C ALA A 260 -43.30 -3.97 -43.43
N PRO A 261 -42.43 -4.98 -43.30
CA PRO A 261 -42.96 -6.32 -43.10
C PRO A 261 -42.42 -7.05 -41.86
N GLU A 262 -43.27 -7.98 -41.44
CA GLU A 262 -43.20 -8.91 -40.32
C GLU A 262 -42.12 -10.02 -40.44
N PRO A 263 -41.94 -10.87 -39.41
CA PRO A 263 -40.65 -11.43 -39.01
C PRO A 263 -40.27 -12.72 -39.75
N TYR A 264 -39.00 -12.84 -40.12
CA TYR A 264 -38.42 -14.13 -40.50
C TYR A 264 -37.82 -14.83 -39.28
N LEU A 265 -38.56 -15.82 -38.77
CA LEU A 265 -38.01 -16.94 -38.03
C LEU A 265 -37.18 -17.82 -38.99
N PRO A 266 -35.91 -18.14 -38.67
CA PRO A 266 -35.35 -19.42 -39.03
C PRO A 266 -35.38 -20.32 -37.79
N LEU A 267 -36.35 -21.24 -37.82
CA LEU A 267 -36.26 -22.64 -37.40
C LEU A 267 -35.33 -22.97 -36.22
N LYS A 268 -35.96 -23.46 -35.15
CA LYS A 268 -35.40 -24.37 -34.14
C LYS A 268 -34.35 -25.32 -34.74
N ALA A 269 -33.07 -25.02 -34.53
CA ALA A 269 -32.06 -26.05 -34.47
C ALA A 269 -32.07 -26.58 -33.03
N LYS A 270 -32.54 -27.83 -32.86
CA LYS A 270 -32.31 -28.57 -31.61
C LYS A 270 -30.83 -28.47 -31.27
N PRO A 271 -30.42 -28.18 -30.02
CA PRO A 271 -29.04 -28.41 -29.64
C PRO A 271 -28.80 -29.91 -29.81
N VAL A 272 -28.01 -30.28 -30.82
CA VAL A 272 -27.42 -31.60 -30.88
C VAL A 272 -26.52 -31.67 -29.66
N ILE A 273 -26.97 -32.42 -28.65
CA ILE A 273 -26.09 -32.95 -27.61
C ILE A 273 -25.07 -33.79 -28.37
N LYS A 274 -23.92 -33.22 -28.70
CA LYS A 274 -22.71 -34.02 -28.86
C LYS A 274 -22.35 -34.45 -27.46
N ALA A 275 -22.95 -35.56 -27.05
CA ALA A 275 -22.39 -36.40 -26.01
C ALA A 275 -20.94 -36.59 -26.41
N ALA A 276 -20.02 -36.04 -25.61
CA ALA A 276 -18.62 -36.37 -25.73
C ALA A 276 -18.56 -37.90 -25.61
N LEU A 277 -18.26 -38.55 -26.73
CA LEU A 277 -17.88 -39.95 -26.72
C LEU A 277 -16.82 -40.11 -25.62
N PRO A 278 -16.98 -41.05 -24.69
CA PRO A 278 -15.94 -41.32 -23.72
C PRO A 278 -14.71 -41.73 -24.52
N LEU A 279 -13.70 -40.85 -24.56
CA LEU A 279 -12.37 -41.22 -25.01
C LEU A 279 -11.98 -42.42 -24.15
N ALA A 280 -11.94 -43.58 -24.79
CA ALA A 280 -11.60 -44.84 -24.17
C ALA A 280 -10.31 -44.63 -23.37
N LYS A 281 -10.40 -44.77 -22.05
CA LYS A 281 -9.25 -44.89 -21.17
C LYS A 281 -8.35 -45.94 -21.79
N LYS A 282 -7.19 -45.53 -22.31
CA LYS A 282 -6.10 -46.45 -22.57
C LYS A 282 -5.84 -47.19 -21.24
N PRO A 283 -5.68 -48.51 -21.26
CA PRO A 283 -5.41 -49.27 -20.04
C PRO A 283 -4.16 -48.69 -19.38
N PRO A 284 -4.08 -48.72 -18.04
CA PRO A 284 -2.92 -48.21 -17.32
C PRO A 284 -1.72 -48.98 -17.84
N VAL A 285 -0.81 -48.27 -18.53
CA VAL A 285 0.52 -48.79 -18.77
C VAL A 285 1.09 -48.97 -17.37
N ALA A 286 1.21 -50.23 -16.95
CA ALA A 286 1.90 -50.59 -15.73
C ALA A 286 3.20 -49.78 -15.71
N GLN A 287 3.39 -48.98 -14.66
CA GLN A 287 4.67 -48.35 -14.37
C GLN A 287 5.68 -49.49 -14.38
N GLN A 288 6.38 -49.64 -15.51
CA GLN A 288 7.64 -50.34 -15.55
C GLN A 288 8.52 -49.50 -14.63
N GLU A 289 8.71 -50.01 -13.41
CA GLU A 289 9.84 -49.66 -12.56
C GLU A 289 11.04 -49.64 -13.50
N ARG A 290 11.54 -48.43 -13.80
CA ARG A 290 12.80 -48.29 -14.49
C ARG A 290 13.80 -48.95 -13.57
N LEU A 291 14.22 -50.16 -13.94
CA LEU A 291 15.36 -50.85 -13.36
C LEU A 291 16.47 -49.80 -13.14
N PRO A 292 17.05 -49.71 -11.94
CA PRO A 292 18.06 -48.70 -11.65
C PRO A 292 19.29 -49.05 -12.47
N LEU A 293 19.41 -48.46 -13.65
CA LEU A 293 20.70 -48.29 -14.29
C LEU A 293 21.46 -47.37 -13.34
N LEU A 294 22.49 -47.90 -12.67
CA LEU A 294 23.45 -47.09 -11.92
C LEU A 294 24.13 -46.12 -12.89
N GLU A 295 23.50 -44.98 -13.15
CA GLU A 295 24.17 -43.80 -13.64
C GLU A 295 24.69 -43.05 -12.42
N MET A 296 26.00 -42.77 -12.39
CA MET A 296 26.61 -41.90 -11.38
C MET A 296 26.12 -40.46 -11.60
N GLY A 297 24.88 -40.18 -11.19
CA GLY A 297 24.19 -38.92 -11.34
C GLY A 297 23.33 -38.58 -10.12
N TRP A 298 22.95 -37.31 -10.02
CA TRP A 298 22.11 -36.79 -8.94
C TRP A 298 20.73 -37.48 -8.93
N ASN A 299 20.30 -38.02 -7.78
CA ASN A 299 19.02 -38.70 -7.65
C ASN A 299 17.94 -37.73 -7.15
N PHE A 300 16.93 -37.49 -7.96
CA PHE A 300 15.81 -36.65 -7.55
C PHE A 300 14.95 -37.35 -6.48
N PRO A 301 14.38 -36.61 -5.51
CA PRO A 301 13.44 -37.17 -4.54
C PRO A 301 12.26 -37.86 -5.24
N PRO A 302 11.92 -39.12 -4.88
CA PRO A 302 10.77 -39.79 -5.46
C PRO A 302 9.46 -39.14 -4.96
N LEU A 303 8.44 -39.09 -5.83
CA LEU A 303 7.13 -38.51 -5.49
C LEU A 303 6.41 -39.25 -4.35
N ASP A 304 6.80 -40.48 -4.04
CA ASP A 304 6.24 -41.28 -2.96
C ASP A 304 6.62 -40.78 -1.55
N LEU A 305 7.60 -39.88 -1.44
CA LEU A 305 7.86 -39.15 -0.20
C LEU A 305 6.74 -38.15 0.13
N LEU A 306 5.95 -37.76 -0.87
CA LEU A 306 4.81 -36.86 -0.70
C LEU A 306 3.53 -37.67 -0.52
N ARG A 307 2.63 -37.15 0.31
CA ARG A 307 1.30 -37.71 0.51
C ARG A 307 0.53 -37.67 -0.80
N ARG A 308 0.09 -38.83 -1.29
CA ARG A 308 -0.77 -38.91 -2.47
C ARG A 308 -2.12 -38.25 -2.21
N ALA A 309 -2.60 -37.50 -3.19
CA ALA A 309 -3.94 -36.94 -3.13
C ALA A 309 -4.98 -38.08 -3.02
N PRO A 310 -6.00 -37.95 -2.15
CA PRO A 310 -7.10 -38.91 -2.12
C PRO A 310 -7.77 -38.95 -3.49
N MET A 311 -8.24 -40.12 -3.93
CA MET A 311 -9.03 -40.22 -5.16
C MET A 311 -10.18 -39.22 -5.09
N ARG A 312 -10.29 -38.33 -6.09
CA ARG A 312 -11.35 -37.31 -6.17
C ARG A 312 -12.67 -37.95 -5.82
N SER A 313 -13.22 -37.60 -4.66
CA SER A 313 -14.59 -37.97 -4.37
C SER A 313 -15.45 -37.22 -5.38
N THR A 314 -16.40 -37.89 -6.02
CA THR A 314 -17.42 -37.31 -6.91
C THR A 314 -18.41 -36.42 -6.14
N THR A 315 -17.91 -35.67 -5.15
CA THR A 315 -18.65 -34.85 -4.18
C THR A 315 -18.46 -33.38 -4.50
N GLY A 316 -18.49 -33.01 -5.78
CA GLY A 316 -18.79 -31.64 -6.14
C GLY A 316 -20.22 -31.29 -5.70
N PRO A 317 -20.55 -30.01 -5.51
CA PRO A 317 -21.94 -29.60 -5.23
C PRO A 317 -22.86 -30.11 -6.35
N SER A 318 -24.05 -30.63 -5.97
CA SER A 318 -25.03 -31.09 -6.95
C SER A 318 -25.53 -29.92 -7.81
N ALA A 319 -25.92 -30.20 -9.05
CA ALA A 319 -26.43 -29.17 -9.96
C ALA A 319 -27.63 -28.41 -9.36
N GLU A 320 -28.53 -29.12 -8.68
CA GLU A 320 -29.66 -28.52 -7.97
C GLU A 320 -29.22 -27.58 -6.83
N ALA A 321 -28.19 -27.94 -6.07
CA ALA A 321 -27.66 -27.08 -5.01
C ALA A 321 -27.01 -25.81 -5.57
N LEU A 322 -26.32 -25.92 -6.71
CA LEU A 322 -25.73 -24.78 -7.41
C LEU A 322 -26.80 -23.82 -7.94
N GLU A 323 -27.87 -24.34 -8.54
CA GLU A 323 -29.00 -23.52 -9.01
C GLU A 323 -29.75 -22.84 -7.86
N ASN A 324 -29.96 -23.55 -6.75
CA ASN A 324 -30.59 -22.98 -5.55
C ASN A 324 -29.74 -21.84 -4.98
N ASN A 325 -28.42 -22.02 -4.91
CA ASN A 325 -27.50 -20.96 -4.48
C ASN A 325 -27.48 -19.77 -5.45
N ALA A 326 -27.58 -20.01 -6.77
CA ALA A 326 -27.67 -18.94 -7.75
C ALA A 326 -28.94 -18.11 -7.56
N ARG A 327 -30.11 -18.74 -7.35
CA ARG A 327 -31.37 -18.03 -7.08
C ARG A 327 -31.32 -17.24 -5.77
N LEU A 328 -30.71 -17.83 -4.74
CA LEU A 328 -30.49 -17.15 -3.47
C LEU A 328 -29.60 -15.92 -3.66
N LEU A 329 -28.51 -16.03 -4.44
CA LEU A 329 -27.61 -14.93 -4.74
C LEU A 329 -28.33 -13.81 -5.51
N GLU A 330 -29.18 -14.13 -6.49
CA GLU A 330 -30.00 -13.14 -7.20
C GLU A 330 -30.96 -12.40 -6.26
N THR A 331 -31.59 -13.13 -5.32
CA THR A 331 -32.51 -12.56 -4.33
C THR A 331 -31.77 -11.60 -3.40
N VAL A 332 -30.62 -12.03 -2.87
CA VAL A 332 -29.78 -11.20 -2.00
C VAL A 332 -29.30 -9.95 -2.74
N LEU A 333 -28.86 -10.06 -3.99
CA LEU A 333 -28.44 -8.90 -4.79
C LEU A 333 -29.61 -7.92 -4.99
N GLN A 334 -30.81 -8.43 -5.24
CA GLN A 334 -32.01 -7.62 -5.40
C GLN A 334 -32.37 -6.87 -4.11
N ASP A 335 -32.24 -7.49 -2.93
CA ASP A 335 -32.48 -6.85 -1.64
C ASP A 335 -31.58 -5.63 -1.40
N TYR A 336 -30.34 -5.66 -1.94
CA TYR A 336 -29.40 -4.53 -1.91
C TYR A 336 -29.57 -3.55 -3.08
N GLY A 337 -30.61 -3.73 -3.88
CA GLY A 337 -30.94 -2.89 -5.03
C GLY A 337 -29.96 -3.05 -6.21
N VAL A 338 -29.32 -4.22 -6.32
CA VAL A 338 -28.51 -4.61 -7.49
C VAL A 338 -29.33 -5.60 -8.32
N GLN A 339 -29.84 -5.11 -9.45
CA GLN A 339 -30.54 -5.96 -10.41
C GLN A 339 -29.53 -6.61 -11.38
N GLY A 340 -29.67 -7.91 -11.61
CA GLY A 340 -28.85 -8.68 -12.54
C GLY A 340 -29.26 -10.14 -12.56
N LYS A 341 -28.69 -10.91 -13.49
CA LYS A 341 -28.94 -12.36 -13.62
C LYS A 341 -27.64 -13.14 -13.62
N ILE A 342 -27.67 -14.36 -13.09
CA ILE A 342 -26.53 -15.28 -13.16
C ILE A 342 -26.59 -16.02 -14.50
N VAL A 343 -25.59 -15.79 -15.36
CA VAL A 343 -25.54 -16.37 -16.72
C VAL A 343 -24.80 -17.70 -16.79
N ALA A 344 -23.83 -17.91 -15.90
CA ALA A 344 -23.02 -19.12 -15.87
C ALA A 344 -22.56 -19.44 -14.45
N ILE A 345 -22.32 -20.73 -14.20
CA ILE A 345 -21.84 -21.27 -12.94
C ILE A 345 -20.67 -22.20 -13.25
N HIS A 346 -19.52 -21.94 -12.64
CA HIS A 346 -18.30 -22.73 -12.80
C HIS A 346 -17.87 -23.28 -11.43
N PRO A 347 -18.20 -24.55 -11.12
CA PRO A 347 -17.78 -25.17 -9.87
C PRO A 347 -16.28 -25.48 -9.90
N GLY A 348 -15.59 -25.09 -8.83
CA GLY A 348 -14.17 -25.35 -8.61
C GLY A 348 -13.89 -26.21 -7.37
N PRO A 349 -12.62 -26.47 -7.04
CA PRO A 349 -12.24 -27.29 -5.89
C PRO A 349 -12.53 -26.61 -4.54
N VAL A 350 -12.30 -25.29 -4.43
CA VAL A 350 -12.44 -24.54 -3.17
C VAL A 350 -13.61 -23.55 -3.24
N VAL A 351 -13.82 -22.93 -4.40
CA VAL A 351 -14.87 -21.93 -4.63
C VAL A 351 -15.68 -22.30 -5.87
N THR A 352 -16.89 -21.77 -5.96
CA THR A 352 -17.70 -21.77 -7.18
C THR A 352 -17.81 -20.34 -7.69
N LEU A 353 -17.52 -20.14 -8.98
CA LEU A 353 -17.67 -18.85 -9.66
C LEU A 353 -19.07 -18.73 -10.26
N TYR A 354 -19.82 -17.72 -9.83
CA TYR A 354 -21.08 -17.31 -10.41
C TYR A 354 -20.87 -16.05 -11.25
N GLU A 355 -21.25 -16.08 -12.52
CA GLU A 355 -21.10 -14.92 -13.41
C GLU A 355 -22.39 -14.11 -13.42
N LEU A 356 -22.34 -12.91 -12.83
CA LEU A 356 -23.44 -11.95 -12.79
C LEU A 356 -23.36 -11.03 -14.00
N GLU A 357 -24.43 -10.97 -14.78
CA GLU A 357 -24.66 -9.90 -15.75
C GLU A 357 -25.53 -8.81 -15.09
N PRO A 358 -24.95 -7.65 -14.72
CA PRO A 358 -25.69 -6.58 -14.07
C PRO A 358 -26.59 -5.83 -15.06
N ALA A 359 -27.72 -5.31 -14.57
CA ALA A 359 -28.59 -4.46 -15.37
C ALA A 359 -27.87 -3.15 -15.80
N PRO A 360 -28.22 -2.56 -16.96
CA PRO A 360 -27.65 -1.31 -17.43
C PRO A 360 -27.72 -0.21 -16.35
N GLY A 361 -26.61 0.51 -16.17
CA GLY A 361 -26.51 1.60 -15.19
C GLY A 361 -25.97 1.20 -13.81
N ILE A 362 -25.88 -0.11 -13.49
CA ILE A 362 -25.22 -0.58 -12.26
C ILE A 362 -23.70 -0.52 -12.41
N ARG A 363 -23.03 0.27 -11.56
CA ARG A 363 -21.57 0.36 -11.52
C ARG A 363 -20.98 -0.89 -10.85
N SER A 364 -19.93 -1.47 -11.43
CA SER A 364 -19.24 -2.63 -10.85
C SER A 364 -18.72 -2.37 -9.43
N ALA A 365 -18.27 -1.15 -9.14
CA ALA A 365 -17.82 -0.75 -7.80
C ALA A 365 -18.90 -0.91 -6.71
N ARG A 366 -20.18 -0.73 -7.06
CA ARG A 366 -21.30 -0.96 -6.13
C ARG A 366 -21.42 -2.43 -5.77
N VAL A 367 -21.36 -3.32 -6.76
CA VAL A 367 -21.44 -4.78 -6.54
C VAL A 367 -20.24 -5.28 -5.74
N VAL A 368 -19.03 -4.83 -6.09
CA VAL A 368 -17.80 -5.18 -5.36
C VAL A 368 -17.85 -4.70 -3.90
N GLY A 369 -18.46 -3.54 -3.65
CA GLY A 369 -18.64 -2.99 -2.30
C GLY A 369 -19.57 -3.81 -1.40
N LEU A 370 -20.45 -4.63 -1.98
CA LEU A 370 -21.43 -5.46 -1.26
C LEU A 370 -20.87 -6.84 -0.85
N ALA A 371 -19.60 -7.15 -1.14
CA ALA A 371 -19.03 -8.47 -0.90
C ALA A 371 -19.20 -8.95 0.56
N ASP A 372 -18.96 -8.07 1.54
CA ASP A 372 -19.06 -8.39 2.98
C ASP A 372 -20.54 -8.63 3.40
N ASP A 373 -21.47 -7.86 2.82
CA ASP A 373 -22.91 -8.01 3.06
C ASP A 373 -23.48 -9.28 2.41
N ILE A 374 -23.06 -9.59 1.18
CA ILE A 374 -23.45 -10.82 0.48
C ILE A 374 -22.92 -12.04 1.24
N ALA A 375 -21.67 -12.00 1.71
CA ALA A 375 -21.09 -13.09 2.51
C ALA A 375 -21.92 -13.35 3.78
N ARG A 376 -22.33 -12.28 4.49
CA ARG A 376 -23.18 -12.37 5.68
C ARG A 376 -24.56 -12.96 5.35
N SER A 377 -25.21 -12.50 4.28
CA SER A 377 -26.55 -12.99 3.89
C SER A 377 -26.54 -14.45 3.43
N LEU A 378 -25.46 -14.90 2.78
CA LEU A 378 -25.25 -16.30 2.39
C LEU A 378 -24.73 -17.20 3.52
N SER A 379 -24.43 -16.63 4.70
CA SER A 379 -23.82 -17.35 5.83
C SER A 379 -22.49 -18.04 5.45
N VAL A 380 -21.67 -17.39 4.62
CA VAL A 380 -20.34 -17.89 4.23
C VAL A 380 -19.22 -17.03 4.82
N VAL A 381 -18.01 -17.59 4.89
CA VAL A 381 -16.84 -16.92 5.52
C VAL A 381 -16.48 -15.61 4.82
N ALA A 382 -16.39 -15.65 3.49
CA ALA A 382 -16.08 -14.49 2.66
C ALA A 382 -16.55 -14.76 1.23
N VAL A 383 -16.88 -13.71 0.50
CA VAL A 383 -17.18 -13.75 -0.95
C VAL A 383 -16.22 -12.80 -1.63
N ARG A 384 -15.64 -13.24 -2.74
CA ARG A 384 -14.80 -12.38 -3.57
C ARG A 384 -15.56 -11.96 -4.81
N ILE A 385 -15.56 -10.66 -5.09
CA ILE A 385 -16.26 -10.10 -6.24
C ILE A 385 -15.24 -9.35 -7.09
N ALA A 386 -15.08 -9.77 -8.35
CA ALA A 386 -14.13 -9.19 -9.28
C ALA A 386 -14.72 -9.14 -10.70
N THR A 387 -14.26 -8.18 -11.50
CA THR A 387 -14.65 -8.11 -12.91
C THR A 387 -13.93 -9.20 -13.71
N VAL A 388 -14.65 -9.87 -14.61
CA VAL A 388 -14.06 -10.89 -15.48
C VAL A 388 -13.52 -10.20 -16.74
N THR A 389 -12.23 -10.36 -17.02
CA THR A 389 -11.61 -9.66 -18.15
C THR A 389 -12.11 -10.22 -19.48
N GLY A 390 -12.44 -9.34 -20.43
CA GLY A 390 -12.88 -9.72 -21.77
C GLY A 390 -14.34 -10.15 -21.87
N ARG A 391 -15.12 -10.05 -20.79
CA ARG A 391 -16.56 -10.34 -20.75
C ARG A 391 -17.29 -9.25 -19.97
N ASN A 392 -18.53 -8.96 -20.32
CA ASN A 392 -19.35 -7.97 -19.61
C ASN A 392 -20.05 -8.58 -18.38
N VAL A 393 -19.30 -9.32 -17.56
CA VAL A 393 -19.83 -10.02 -16.39
C VAL A 393 -18.97 -9.74 -15.15
N ILE A 394 -19.61 -9.79 -13.98
CA ILE A 394 -19.00 -9.69 -12.67
C ILE A 394 -18.93 -11.09 -12.08
N GLY A 395 -17.73 -11.57 -11.76
CA GLY A 395 -17.51 -12.85 -11.11
C GLY A 395 -17.74 -12.74 -9.61
N ILE A 396 -18.65 -13.55 -9.08
CA ILE A 396 -18.91 -13.71 -7.65
C ILE A 396 -18.41 -15.10 -7.26
N GLU A 397 -17.30 -15.15 -6.53
CA GLU A 397 -16.66 -16.37 -6.07
C GLU A 397 -17.14 -16.70 -4.66
N VAL A 398 -17.97 -17.74 -4.54
CA VAL A 398 -18.57 -18.20 -3.28
C VAL A 398 -17.86 -19.49 -2.83
N PRO A 399 -17.45 -19.62 -1.54
CA PRO A 399 -16.82 -20.82 -1.04
C PRO A 399 -17.72 -22.04 -1.11
N ASN A 400 -17.15 -23.19 -1.46
CA ASN A 400 -17.86 -24.46 -1.38
C ASN A 400 -18.04 -24.88 0.09
N ALA A 401 -19.13 -25.58 0.39
CA ALA A 401 -19.40 -26.13 1.72
C ALA A 401 -18.32 -27.13 2.16
N LYS A 402 -17.85 -27.96 1.23
CA LYS A 402 -16.70 -28.86 1.41
C LYS A 402 -15.59 -28.40 0.46
N ARG A 403 -14.49 -27.89 1.02
CA ARG A 403 -13.33 -27.43 0.25
C ARG A 403 -12.37 -28.61 0.04
N GLU A 404 -11.88 -28.77 -1.18
CA GLU A 404 -10.87 -29.77 -1.49
C GLU A 404 -9.46 -29.23 -1.23
N THR A 405 -8.62 -30.02 -0.57
CA THR A 405 -7.20 -29.69 -0.38
C THR A 405 -6.43 -29.99 -1.67
N VAL A 406 -5.66 -29.02 -2.15
CA VAL A 406 -4.74 -29.21 -3.28
C VAL A 406 -3.43 -29.77 -2.72
N PHE A 407 -3.01 -30.96 -3.12
CA PHE A 407 -1.76 -31.56 -2.65
C PHE A 407 -0.61 -31.24 -3.61
N LEU A 408 0.61 -31.03 -3.09
CA LEU A 408 1.79 -30.81 -3.93
C LEU A 408 2.07 -32.01 -4.84
N SER A 409 1.90 -33.24 -4.34
CA SER A 409 2.07 -34.48 -5.10
C SER A 409 1.21 -34.55 -6.36
N GLU A 410 -0.02 -34.02 -6.29
CA GLU A 410 -0.94 -33.97 -7.43
C GLU A 410 -0.42 -33.03 -8.52
N LEU A 411 0.14 -31.87 -8.14
CA LEU A 411 0.69 -30.90 -9.10
C LEU A 411 1.98 -31.40 -9.75
N LEU A 412 2.87 -32.02 -8.98
CA LEU A 412 4.13 -32.56 -9.51
C LEU A 412 3.92 -33.83 -10.34
N GLY A 413 2.83 -34.57 -10.09
CA GLY A 413 2.44 -35.75 -10.86
C GLY A 413 1.68 -35.44 -12.16
N ASP A 414 1.21 -34.20 -12.35
CA ASP A 414 0.42 -33.79 -13.51
C ASP A 414 1.26 -33.72 -14.80
N GLU A 415 0.64 -34.03 -15.95
CA GLU A 415 1.31 -33.96 -17.26
C GLU A 415 1.82 -32.53 -17.58
N SER A 416 1.10 -31.51 -17.12
CA SER A 416 1.48 -30.09 -17.28
C SER A 416 2.79 -29.73 -16.55
N TRP A 417 3.14 -30.48 -15.50
CA TRP A 417 4.42 -30.33 -14.80
C TRP A 417 5.56 -30.99 -15.56
N GLN A 418 5.35 -32.22 -16.05
CA GLN A 418 6.36 -32.98 -16.80
C GLN A 418 6.68 -32.33 -18.16
N GLY A 419 5.66 -31.80 -18.84
CA GLY A 419 5.81 -31.16 -20.16
C GLY A 419 6.40 -29.75 -20.14
N GLN A 420 6.72 -29.19 -18.96
CA GLN A 420 7.22 -27.83 -18.86
C GLN A 420 8.68 -27.69 -19.27
N SER A 421 8.99 -26.66 -20.07
CA SER A 421 10.35 -26.28 -20.47
C SER A 421 10.97 -25.17 -19.62
N GLY A 422 10.31 -24.77 -18.52
CA GLY A 422 10.79 -23.71 -17.63
C GLY A 422 12.10 -24.08 -16.93
N LYS A 423 12.95 -23.06 -16.69
CA LYS A 423 14.26 -23.26 -16.03
C LYS A 423 14.15 -23.27 -14.52
N LEU A 424 13.27 -22.43 -13.96
CA LEU A 424 12.98 -22.36 -12.52
C LEU A 424 11.46 -22.47 -12.29
N SER A 425 10.89 -23.59 -12.71
CA SER A 425 9.46 -23.86 -12.56
C SER A 425 9.08 -24.04 -11.09
N ILE A 426 8.03 -23.33 -10.65
CA ILE A 426 7.44 -23.40 -9.31
C ILE A 426 5.94 -23.70 -9.42
N ALA A 427 5.49 -24.75 -8.74
CA ALA A 427 4.07 -25.09 -8.68
C ALA A 427 3.34 -24.13 -7.74
N LEU A 428 2.46 -23.28 -8.29
CA LEU A 428 1.74 -22.29 -7.48
C LEU A 428 0.44 -22.83 -6.90
N GLY A 429 -0.18 -23.81 -7.56
CA GLY A 429 -1.46 -24.35 -7.11
C GLY A 429 -2.39 -24.73 -8.25
N LYS A 430 -3.69 -24.64 -7.99
CA LYS A 430 -4.73 -24.74 -9.01
C LYS A 430 -5.51 -23.44 -9.12
N ASP A 431 -6.00 -23.10 -10.31
CA ASP A 431 -6.92 -21.99 -10.47
C ASP A 431 -8.32 -22.31 -9.91
N ILE A 432 -9.23 -21.34 -10.02
CA ILE A 432 -10.63 -21.48 -9.59
C ILE A 432 -11.38 -22.62 -10.29
N SER A 433 -10.93 -23.08 -11.46
CA SER A 433 -11.53 -24.20 -12.20
C SER A 433 -10.90 -25.56 -11.83
N GLY A 434 -9.81 -25.55 -11.07
CA GLY A 434 -9.04 -26.73 -10.70
C GLY A 434 -7.92 -27.08 -11.67
N ALA A 435 -7.62 -26.23 -12.65
CA ALA A 435 -6.50 -26.43 -13.57
C ALA A 435 -5.17 -26.08 -12.89
N PRO A 436 -4.09 -26.85 -13.12
CA PRO A 436 -2.79 -26.60 -12.49
C PRO A 436 -2.19 -25.27 -12.98
N VAL A 437 -1.68 -24.48 -12.04
CA VAL A 437 -1.01 -23.20 -12.28
C VAL A 437 0.44 -23.34 -11.89
N VAL A 438 1.31 -23.20 -12.89
CA VAL A 438 2.76 -23.26 -12.71
C VAL A 438 3.39 -21.99 -13.25
N ALA A 439 4.34 -21.45 -12.49
CA ALA A 439 5.08 -20.23 -12.84
C ALA A 439 6.55 -20.56 -13.08
N ASP A 440 7.25 -19.73 -13.85
CA ASP A 440 8.70 -19.84 -14.06
C ASP A 440 9.40 -18.60 -13.50
N LEU A 441 10.16 -18.79 -12.43
CA LEU A 441 10.91 -17.74 -11.75
C LEU A 441 12.00 -17.14 -12.67
N ALA A 442 12.51 -17.89 -13.65
CA ALA A 442 13.48 -17.35 -14.61
C ALA A 442 12.85 -16.26 -15.50
N ARG A 443 11.55 -16.38 -15.77
CA ARG A 443 10.77 -15.40 -16.55
C ARG A 443 10.27 -14.25 -15.69
N MET A 444 10.11 -14.47 -14.39
CA MET A 444 9.63 -13.51 -13.38
C MET A 444 10.79 -13.17 -12.43
N PRO A 445 11.62 -12.16 -12.73
CA PRO A 445 12.96 -12.10 -12.15
C PRO A 445 12.96 -12.10 -10.62
N HIS A 446 11.98 -11.46 -9.99
CA HIS A 446 11.82 -11.42 -8.54
C HIS A 446 10.34 -11.51 -8.15
N LEU A 447 10.08 -12.10 -6.99
CA LEU A 447 8.75 -12.38 -6.47
C LEU A 447 8.60 -11.81 -5.06
N LEU A 448 7.52 -11.04 -4.84
CA LEU A 448 7.12 -10.56 -3.53
C LEU A 448 5.91 -11.37 -3.05
N ILE A 449 6.00 -11.95 -1.86
CA ILE A 449 4.98 -12.76 -1.22
C ILE A 449 4.55 -12.07 0.08
N ALA A 450 3.26 -11.95 0.32
CA ALA A 450 2.76 -11.45 1.59
C ALA A 450 1.50 -12.17 2.03
N GLY A 451 1.27 -12.21 3.34
CA GLY A 451 0.09 -12.85 3.92
C GLY A 451 0.18 -12.92 5.44
N THR A 452 -0.95 -12.85 6.13
CA THR A 452 -0.96 -12.88 7.59
C THR A 452 -0.63 -14.29 8.12
N THR A 453 -0.32 -14.40 9.41
CA THR A 453 -0.12 -15.71 10.05
C THR A 453 -1.35 -16.61 9.83
N GLY A 454 -1.12 -17.89 9.49
CA GLY A 454 -2.19 -18.85 9.19
C GLY A 454 -2.82 -18.74 7.80
N SER A 455 -2.44 -17.75 6.98
CA SER A 455 -2.96 -17.59 5.62
C SER A 455 -2.48 -18.66 4.63
N GLY A 456 -1.39 -19.36 4.96
CA GLY A 456 -0.73 -20.34 4.09
C GLY A 456 0.58 -19.87 3.46
N LYS A 457 1.10 -18.68 3.84
CA LYS A 457 2.38 -18.13 3.36
C LYS A 457 3.54 -19.13 3.44
N SER A 458 3.82 -19.66 4.63
CA SER A 458 4.98 -20.53 4.86
C SER A 458 4.87 -21.86 4.11
N VAL A 459 3.67 -22.47 4.11
CA VAL A 459 3.39 -23.67 3.30
C VAL A 459 3.59 -23.41 1.81
N GLY A 460 3.15 -22.24 1.31
CA GLY A 460 3.38 -21.84 -0.07
C GLY A 460 4.86 -21.63 -0.42
N VAL A 461 5.65 -21.03 0.49
CA VAL A 461 7.10 -20.89 0.32
C VAL A 461 7.78 -22.26 0.29
N ASN A 462 7.40 -23.17 1.20
CA ASN A 462 7.89 -24.55 1.21
C ASN A 462 7.55 -25.28 -0.09
N ALA A 463 6.33 -25.13 -0.60
CA ALA A 463 5.95 -25.71 -1.89
C ALA A 463 6.78 -25.16 -3.05
N MET A 464 7.14 -23.88 -3.04
CA MET A 464 8.04 -23.29 -4.05
C MET A 464 9.46 -23.85 -3.96
N ILE A 465 10.01 -24.00 -2.74
CA ILE A 465 11.35 -24.60 -2.54
C ILE A 465 11.32 -26.07 -2.99
N MET A 466 10.35 -26.86 -2.54
CA MET A 466 10.15 -28.24 -2.96
C MET A 466 10.06 -28.35 -4.49
N SER A 467 9.29 -27.48 -5.15
CA SER A 467 9.18 -27.47 -6.62
C SER A 467 10.54 -27.38 -7.33
N LEU A 468 11.49 -26.62 -6.76
CA LEU A 468 12.85 -26.53 -7.29
C LEU A 468 13.67 -27.80 -6.98
N LEU A 469 13.59 -28.32 -5.75
CA LEU A 469 14.36 -29.49 -5.32
C LEU A 469 13.95 -30.79 -6.04
N PHE A 470 12.68 -30.94 -6.41
CA PHE A 470 12.19 -32.08 -7.20
C PHE A 470 12.62 -32.03 -8.67
N ARG A 471 13.24 -30.93 -9.13
CA ARG A 471 13.52 -30.70 -10.56
C ARG A 471 14.97 -30.33 -10.87
N LEU A 472 15.69 -29.71 -9.94
CA LEU A 472 17.01 -29.13 -10.18
C LEU A 472 18.07 -29.74 -9.25
N SER A 473 19.21 -30.12 -9.82
CA SER A 473 20.38 -30.55 -9.04
C SER A 473 21.13 -29.35 -8.43
N PRO A 474 22.01 -29.57 -7.44
CA PRO A 474 22.84 -28.51 -6.85
C PRO A 474 23.78 -27.81 -7.84
N GLU A 475 24.12 -28.46 -8.96
CA GLU A 475 24.91 -27.87 -10.05
C GLU A 475 24.07 -26.95 -10.95
N GLN A 476 22.75 -27.13 -10.95
CA GLN A 476 21.82 -26.32 -11.75
C GLN A 476 21.23 -25.16 -10.93
N CYS A 477 20.97 -25.36 -9.65
CA CYS A 477 20.35 -24.38 -8.78
C CYS A 477 20.96 -24.41 -7.38
N ARG A 478 21.35 -23.24 -6.89
CA ARG A 478 21.87 -23.01 -5.54
C ARG A 478 20.96 -22.07 -4.76
N LEU A 479 20.85 -22.30 -3.46
CA LEU A 479 19.92 -21.61 -2.59
C LEU A 479 20.66 -20.81 -1.50
N ILE A 480 20.12 -19.63 -1.19
CA ILE A 480 20.46 -18.85 -0.01
C ILE A 480 19.15 -18.62 0.75
N LEU A 481 19.08 -19.10 1.98
CA LEU A 481 17.88 -19.01 2.82
C LEU A 481 18.14 -18.05 3.97
N ILE A 482 17.25 -17.06 4.13
CA ILE A 482 17.30 -16.06 5.21
C ILE A 482 16.03 -16.19 6.04
N ASP A 483 16.20 -16.62 7.29
CA ASP A 483 15.13 -16.85 8.27
C ASP A 483 15.49 -16.20 9.62
N PRO A 484 15.10 -14.93 9.82
CA PRO A 484 15.41 -14.21 11.06
C PRO A 484 14.70 -14.77 12.30
N LYS A 485 13.69 -15.64 12.14
CA LYS A 485 12.94 -16.23 13.25
C LYS A 485 13.36 -17.67 13.57
N MET A 486 14.13 -18.32 12.70
CA MET A 486 14.56 -19.72 12.82
C MET A 486 13.42 -20.75 12.85
N LEU A 487 12.24 -20.40 12.32
CA LEU A 487 11.04 -21.23 12.44
C LEU A 487 10.70 -22.00 11.17
N GLU A 488 10.92 -21.39 10.00
CA GLU A 488 10.27 -21.84 8.77
C GLU A 488 11.27 -22.49 7.82
N LEU A 489 12.48 -21.91 7.67
CA LEU A 489 13.47 -22.39 6.70
C LEU A 489 14.62 -23.17 7.35
N SER A 490 14.70 -23.22 8.68
CA SER A 490 15.72 -23.97 9.42
C SER A 490 15.69 -25.48 9.11
N VAL A 491 14.53 -26.01 8.74
CA VAL A 491 14.38 -27.43 8.33
C VAL A 491 15.29 -27.80 7.15
N TYR A 492 15.61 -26.85 6.27
CA TYR A 492 16.42 -27.09 5.07
C TYR A 492 17.93 -27.09 5.31
N ASP A 493 18.39 -26.82 6.52
CA ASP A 493 19.83 -26.72 6.78
C ASP A 493 20.57 -27.99 6.37
N GLY A 494 21.78 -27.89 5.83
CA GLY A 494 22.54 -29.07 5.41
C GLY A 494 22.14 -29.72 4.08
N ILE A 495 21.18 -29.21 3.30
CA ILE A 495 20.94 -29.74 1.95
C ILE A 495 22.05 -29.34 0.98
N PRO A 496 22.45 -30.20 0.01
CA PRO A 496 23.53 -29.90 -0.96
C PRO A 496 23.35 -28.62 -1.79
N HIS A 497 22.11 -28.16 -1.97
CA HIS A 497 21.80 -26.94 -2.72
C HIS A 497 22.19 -25.65 -1.99
N LEU A 498 22.40 -25.68 -0.67
CA LEU A 498 22.73 -24.47 0.09
C LEU A 498 24.13 -23.96 -0.21
N MET A 499 24.27 -22.64 -0.30
CA MET A 499 25.58 -21.96 -0.43
C MET A 499 26.15 -21.51 0.92
N ALA A 500 25.30 -21.39 1.93
CA ALA A 500 25.65 -21.04 3.30
C ALA A 500 24.62 -21.67 4.24
N PRO A 501 24.94 -21.85 5.53
CA PRO A 501 23.95 -22.19 6.54
C PRO A 501 22.78 -21.19 6.52
N VAL A 502 21.61 -21.64 6.98
CA VAL A 502 20.42 -20.76 7.02
C VAL A 502 20.75 -19.49 7.81
N VAL A 503 20.58 -18.33 7.17
CA VAL A 503 21.02 -17.04 7.71
C VAL A 503 19.95 -16.50 8.65
N THR A 504 20.31 -16.37 9.93
CA THR A 504 19.39 -15.98 11.00
C THR A 504 19.63 -14.57 11.52
N GLU A 505 20.87 -14.09 11.46
CA GLU A 505 21.24 -12.77 11.93
C GLU A 505 21.04 -11.69 10.85
N PRO A 506 20.41 -10.53 11.16
CA PRO A 506 20.21 -9.47 10.17
C PRO A 506 21.49 -8.93 9.54
N ALA A 507 22.59 -8.83 10.29
CA ALA A 507 23.88 -8.37 9.77
C ALA A 507 24.45 -9.34 8.72
N LYS A 508 24.38 -10.65 8.98
CA LYS A 508 24.78 -11.70 8.03
C LYS A 508 23.86 -11.73 6.81
N ALA A 509 22.57 -11.43 6.98
CA ALA A 509 21.64 -11.30 5.85
C ALA A 509 22.02 -10.15 4.92
N VAL A 510 22.44 -9.01 5.46
CA VAL A 510 22.97 -7.89 4.66
C VAL A 510 24.26 -8.30 3.94
N ALA A 511 25.18 -9.00 4.63
CA ALA A 511 26.41 -9.50 4.01
C ALA A 511 26.10 -10.45 2.84
N ALA A 512 25.16 -11.38 3.02
CA ALA A 512 24.70 -12.29 1.97
C ALA A 512 24.13 -11.54 0.77
N LEU A 513 23.25 -10.56 0.98
CA LEU A 513 22.71 -9.76 -0.13
C LEU A 513 23.79 -8.95 -0.86
N LYS A 514 24.77 -8.39 -0.14
CA LYS A 514 25.93 -7.71 -0.76
C LYS A 514 26.80 -8.69 -1.55
N TRP A 515 27.01 -9.90 -1.04
CA TRP A 515 27.70 -10.96 -1.75
C TRP A 515 26.97 -11.33 -3.05
N VAL A 516 25.64 -11.50 -3.01
CA VAL A 516 24.83 -11.80 -4.21
C VAL A 516 24.95 -10.67 -5.25
N VAL A 517 25.03 -9.41 -4.82
CA VAL A 517 25.30 -8.27 -5.71
C VAL A 517 26.69 -8.37 -6.36
N ARG A 518 27.73 -8.74 -5.61
CA ARG A 518 29.08 -8.94 -6.17
C ARG A 518 29.12 -10.11 -7.14
N GLU A 519 28.45 -11.21 -6.80
CA GLU A 519 28.33 -12.38 -7.66
C GLU A 519 27.58 -12.04 -8.96
N MET A 520 26.51 -11.24 -8.88
CA MET A 520 25.83 -10.71 -10.07
C MET A 520 26.80 -9.96 -10.98
N GLU A 521 27.62 -9.06 -10.44
CA GLU A 521 28.64 -8.34 -11.23
C GLU A 521 29.69 -9.28 -11.84
N ARG A 522 30.18 -10.26 -11.06
CA ARG A 522 31.14 -11.27 -11.54
C ARG A 522 30.57 -12.02 -12.74
N ARG A 523 29.31 -12.45 -12.67
CA ARG A 523 28.61 -13.14 -13.77
C ARG A 523 28.44 -12.25 -14.99
N TYR A 524 28.13 -10.96 -14.81
CA TYR A 524 28.08 -10.02 -15.93
C TYR A 524 29.44 -9.87 -16.63
N ARG A 525 30.54 -9.81 -15.87
CA ARG A 525 31.89 -9.79 -16.45
C ARG A 525 32.19 -11.08 -17.22
N ALA A 526 31.83 -12.24 -16.68
CA ALA A 526 32.00 -13.54 -17.34
C ALA A 526 31.16 -13.66 -18.64
N MET A 527 29.90 -13.23 -18.61
CA MET A 527 29.03 -13.21 -19.79
C MET A 527 29.54 -12.27 -20.87
N SER A 528 30.04 -11.08 -20.49
CA SER A 528 30.63 -10.11 -21.41
C SER A 528 31.87 -10.65 -22.12
N GLN A 529 32.71 -11.41 -21.42
CA GLN A 529 33.91 -12.04 -21.99
C GLN A 529 33.58 -13.06 -23.09
N LEU A 530 32.44 -13.77 -22.98
CA LEU A 530 31.95 -14.70 -24.00
C LEU A 530 30.96 -14.06 -24.99
N ALA A 531 30.75 -12.74 -24.91
CA ALA A 531 29.77 -12.01 -25.72
C ALA A 531 28.33 -12.55 -25.63
N VAL A 532 27.95 -13.09 -24.47
CA VAL A 532 26.61 -13.63 -24.23
C VAL A 532 25.77 -12.67 -23.37
N ARG A 533 24.44 -12.69 -23.57
CA ARG A 533 23.49 -11.79 -22.90
C ARG A 533 22.89 -12.32 -21.61
N ASN A 534 22.96 -13.62 -21.35
CA ASN A 534 22.34 -14.27 -20.19
C ASN A 534 23.08 -15.54 -19.77
N ILE A 535 22.81 -15.98 -18.54
CA ILE A 535 23.44 -17.15 -17.93
C ILE A 535 23.21 -18.44 -18.73
N ALA A 536 22.06 -18.55 -19.38
CA ALA A 536 21.69 -19.70 -20.17
C ALA A 536 22.63 -19.88 -21.37
N GLY A 537 22.77 -18.83 -22.20
CA GLY A 537 23.68 -18.89 -23.33
C GLY A 537 25.15 -18.99 -22.89
N TYR A 538 25.49 -18.47 -21.70
CA TYR A 538 26.82 -18.66 -21.12
C TYR A 538 27.06 -20.15 -20.88
N ASN A 539 26.14 -20.83 -20.18
CA ASN A 539 26.23 -22.28 -19.92
C ASN A 539 26.23 -23.09 -21.22
N ASP A 540 25.41 -22.72 -22.21
CA ASP A 540 25.39 -23.39 -23.52
C ASP A 540 26.76 -23.27 -24.21
N ARG A 541 27.37 -22.07 -24.25
CA ARG A 541 28.69 -21.85 -24.85
C ARG A 541 29.81 -22.57 -24.10
N VAL A 542 29.73 -22.63 -22.76
CA VAL A 542 30.69 -23.36 -21.92
C VAL A 542 30.60 -24.86 -22.18
N ASN A 543 29.39 -25.41 -22.22
CA ASN A 543 29.18 -26.84 -22.49
C ASN A 543 29.64 -27.23 -23.90
N GLU A 544 29.37 -26.37 -24.89
CA GLU A 544 29.90 -26.56 -26.24
C GLU A 544 31.44 -26.51 -26.30
N ALA A 545 32.07 -25.55 -25.63
CA ALA A 545 33.52 -25.45 -25.56
C ALA A 545 34.12 -26.69 -24.91
N ARG A 546 33.51 -27.18 -23.82
CA ARG A 546 33.91 -28.40 -23.12
C ARG A 546 33.77 -29.65 -23.99
N ALA A 547 32.66 -29.77 -24.72
CA ALA A 547 32.42 -30.87 -25.65
C ALA A 547 33.43 -30.87 -26.83
N ARG A 548 33.88 -29.69 -27.26
CA ARG A 548 34.89 -29.52 -28.31
C ARG A 548 36.34 -29.57 -27.80
N GLY A 549 36.57 -29.58 -26.49
CA GLY A 549 37.92 -29.44 -25.90
C GLY A 549 38.58 -28.07 -26.18
N GLU A 550 37.77 -27.04 -26.44
CA GLU A 550 38.21 -25.70 -26.81
C GLU A 550 38.61 -24.91 -25.55
N VAL A 551 39.87 -24.46 -25.46
CA VAL A 551 40.32 -23.54 -24.40
C VAL A 551 40.04 -22.11 -24.86
N VAL A 552 39.01 -21.49 -24.30
CA VAL A 552 38.67 -20.10 -24.62
C VAL A 552 39.69 -19.17 -23.97
N THR A 553 40.39 -18.36 -24.77
CA THR A 553 41.37 -17.38 -24.28
C THR A 553 40.79 -15.96 -24.23
N ARG A 554 41.26 -15.15 -23.28
CA ARG A 554 40.95 -13.73 -23.17
C ARG A 554 42.21 -12.92 -23.49
N ARG A 555 42.07 -11.95 -24.39
CA ARG A 555 43.11 -10.93 -24.63
C ARG A 555 43.05 -9.88 -23.52
N VAL A 556 44.09 -9.80 -22.70
CA VAL A 556 44.26 -8.80 -21.64
C VAL A 556 45.40 -7.88 -22.01
N GLN A 557 45.21 -6.56 -21.90
CA GLN A 557 46.30 -5.60 -22.09
C GLN A 557 47.21 -5.66 -20.86
N THR A 558 48.44 -6.14 -21.02
CA THR A 558 49.40 -6.31 -19.92
C THR A 558 50.35 -5.12 -19.79
N GLY A 559 50.41 -4.23 -20.79
CA GLY A 559 51.19 -3.00 -20.72
C GLY A 559 51.24 -2.22 -22.03
N PHE A 560 52.22 -1.33 -22.12
CA PHE A 560 52.62 -0.64 -23.34
C PHE A 560 54.06 -1.03 -23.65
N ASP A 561 54.35 -1.30 -24.91
CA ASP A 561 55.69 -1.56 -25.39
C ASP A 561 56.57 -0.31 -25.21
N SER A 562 57.71 -0.46 -24.52
CA SER A 562 58.61 0.64 -24.15
C SER A 562 59.26 1.34 -25.35
N GLU A 563 59.31 0.71 -26.52
CA GLU A 563 59.89 1.31 -27.72
C GLU A 563 58.84 1.92 -28.67
N THR A 564 57.64 1.34 -28.73
CA THR A 564 56.62 1.72 -29.73
C THR A 564 55.39 2.42 -29.14
N GLY A 565 55.23 2.43 -27.82
CA GLY A 565 54.07 3.01 -27.13
C GLY A 565 52.74 2.31 -27.45
N LYS A 566 52.76 1.17 -28.15
CA LYS A 566 51.56 0.40 -28.50
C LYS A 566 51.14 -0.52 -27.35
N PRO A 567 49.84 -0.73 -27.13
CA PRO A 567 49.35 -1.65 -26.12
C PRO A 567 49.76 -3.10 -26.46
N VAL A 568 50.39 -3.78 -25.51
CA VAL A 568 50.75 -5.20 -25.61
C VAL A 568 49.60 -6.02 -25.02
N PHE A 569 49.14 -7.01 -25.78
CA PHE A 569 48.05 -7.90 -25.39
C PHE A 569 48.57 -9.31 -25.20
N GLU A 570 48.23 -9.92 -24.07
CA GLU A 570 48.52 -11.33 -23.76
C GLU A 570 47.22 -12.14 -23.75
N GLU A 571 47.26 -13.37 -24.24
CA GLU A 571 46.14 -14.30 -24.22
C GLU A 571 46.18 -15.18 -22.97
N GLN A 572 45.24 -14.98 -22.05
CA GLN A 572 45.10 -15.77 -20.83
C GLN A 572 43.96 -16.79 -20.98
N PRO A 573 44.16 -18.08 -20.69
CA PRO A 573 43.10 -19.09 -20.75
C PRO A 573 42.03 -18.82 -19.68
N LEU A 574 40.75 -18.85 -20.07
CA LEU A 574 39.61 -18.74 -19.16
C LEU A 574 39.22 -20.13 -18.66
N ALA A 575 39.24 -20.33 -17.33
CA ALA A 575 38.60 -21.48 -16.72
C ALA A 575 37.07 -21.30 -16.81
N LEU A 576 36.44 -22.05 -17.71
CA LEU A 576 35.01 -21.98 -17.96
C LEU A 576 34.28 -23.09 -17.22
N GLU A 577 33.59 -22.72 -16.15
CA GLU A 577 32.68 -23.60 -15.43
C GLU A 577 31.22 -23.16 -15.65
N PRO A 578 30.28 -24.11 -15.82
CA PRO A 578 28.85 -23.80 -15.85
C PRO A 578 28.42 -23.11 -14.55
N LEU A 579 27.57 -22.10 -14.67
CA LEU A 579 27.11 -21.32 -13.53
C LEU A 579 25.68 -21.74 -13.14
N PRO A 580 25.43 -22.15 -11.88
CA PRO A 580 24.09 -22.48 -11.40
C PRO A 580 23.21 -21.23 -11.31
N PHE A 581 21.90 -21.39 -11.42
CA PHE A 581 20.96 -20.36 -10.96
C PHE A 581 21.11 -20.18 -9.45
N ILE A 582 20.93 -18.95 -8.95
CA ILE A 582 20.90 -18.68 -7.51
C ILE A 582 19.51 -18.15 -7.17
N VAL A 583 18.85 -18.79 -6.19
CA VAL A 583 17.58 -18.32 -5.65
C VAL A 583 17.75 -17.94 -4.19
N VAL A 584 17.51 -16.67 -3.88
CA VAL A 584 17.56 -16.12 -2.53
C VAL A 584 16.14 -16.08 -1.96
N PHE A 585 15.89 -16.81 -0.89
CA PHE A 585 14.64 -16.78 -0.15
C PHE A 585 14.80 -15.96 1.13
N ILE A 586 13.89 -15.02 1.35
CA ILE A 586 13.79 -14.22 2.57
C ILE A 586 12.41 -14.47 3.17
N ASP A 587 12.30 -15.20 4.28
CA ASP A 587 10.97 -15.55 4.83
C ASP A 587 10.22 -14.35 5.45
N GLU A 588 10.93 -13.52 6.21
CA GLU A 588 10.35 -12.33 6.86
C GLU A 588 11.23 -11.11 6.64
N MET A 589 10.97 -10.41 5.54
CA MET A 589 11.68 -9.18 5.21
C MET A 589 11.47 -8.08 6.26
N ALA A 590 10.32 -8.05 6.94
CA ALA A 590 9.99 -6.99 7.90
C ALA A 590 11.00 -6.90 9.05
N ASP A 591 11.45 -8.05 9.56
CA ASP A 591 12.42 -8.10 10.67
C ASP A 591 13.78 -7.57 10.24
N LEU A 592 14.17 -7.84 8.99
CA LEU A 592 15.39 -7.28 8.41
C LEU A 592 15.25 -5.77 8.18
N MET A 593 14.10 -5.31 7.68
CA MET A 593 13.83 -3.88 7.43
C MET A 593 13.85 -3.03 8.69
N MET A 594 13.42 -3.59 9.83
CA MET A 594 13.45 -2.91 11.13
C MET A 594 14.88 -2.64 11.64
N VAL A 595 15.84 -3.49 11.28
CA VAL A 595 17.22 -3.41 11.76
C VAL A 595 18.13 -2.69 10.76
N ALA A 596 18.05 -3.06 9.47
CA ALA A 596 18.98 -2.62 8.42
C ALA A 596 18.26 -2.21 7.12
N GLY A 597 17.07 -1.62 7.21
CA GLY A 597 16.19 -1.40 6.06
C GLY A 597 16.82 -0.65 4.88
N LYS A 598 17.65 0.37 5.13
CA LYS A 598 18.31 1.13 4.04
C LYS A 598 19.27 0.27 3.22
N GLU A 599 20.05 -0.58 3.88
CA GLU A 599 21.07 -1.41 3.21
C GLU A 599 20.42 -2.53 2.42
N ILE A 600 19.38 -3.14 2.99
CA ILE A 600 18.57 -4.16 2.33
C ILE A 600 17.86 -3.57 1.11
N GLU A 601 17.22 -2.41 1.25
CA GLU A 601 16.50 -1.77 0.15
C GLU A 601 17.45 -1.46 -1.02
N ILE A 602 18.67 -0.97 -0.74
CA ILE A 602 19.69 -0.71 -1.78
C ILE A 602 20.13 -2.00 -2.47
N ALA A 603 20.45 -3.05 -1.70
CA ALA A 603 20.90 -4.33 -2.25
C ALA A 603 19.79 -4.99 -3.09
N VAL A 604 18.58 -5.06 -2.55
CA VAL A 604 17.40 -5.62 -3.20
C VAL A 604 17.03 -4.83 -4.46
N GLN A 605 17.08 -3.49 -4.42
CA GLN A 605 16.85 -2.66 -5.60
C GLN A 605 17.86 -2.98 -6.71
N ARG A 606 19.15 -3.08 -6.36
CA ARG A 606 20.21 -3.36 -7.33
C ARG A 606 20.08 -4.76 -7.95
N LEU A 607 19.78 -5.76 -7.12
CA LEU A 607 19.46 -7.10 -7.59
C LEU A 607 18.25 -7.08 -8.50
N ALA A 608 17.16 -6.45 -8.07
CA ALA A 608 15.91 -6.50 -8.79
C ALA A 608 15.97 -5.86 -10.21
N GLN A 609 16.90 -4.92 -10.41
CA GLN A 609 17.11 -4.26 -11.69
C GLN A 609 18.00 -5.04 -12.66
N MET A 610 18.96 -5.83 -12.17
CA MET A 610 20.04 -6.39 -13.00
C MET A 610 20.19 -7.92 -12.88
N ALA A 611 19.68 -8.56 -11.84
CA ALA A 611 19.97 -9.96 -11.52
C ALA A 611 19.39 -10.99 -12.52
N ARG A 612 18.32 -10.63 -13.23
CA ARG A 612 17.61 -11.54 -14.16
C ARG A 612 18.53 -12.23 -15.16
N ALA A 613 19.40 -11.47 -15.83
CA ALA A 613 20.27 -12.01 -16.87
C ALA A 613 21.41 -12.86 -16.26
N ALA A 614 21.85 -12.52 -15.05
CA ALA A 614 22.85 -13.25 -14.29
C ALA A 614 22.32 -14.57 -13.70
N GLY A 615 21.03 -14.87 -13.84
CA GLY A 615 20.42 -16.08 -13.29
C GLY A 615 20.25 -16.04 -11.78
N ILE A 616 20.12 -14.84 -11.22
CA ILE A 616 19.93 -14.62 -9.78
C ILE A 616 18.50 -14.13 -9.57
N HIS A 617 17.79 -14.79 -8.66
CA HIS A 617 16.38 -14.55 -8.38
C HIS A 617 16.17 -14.33 -6.89
N VAL A 618 15.26 -13.43 -6.54
CA VAL A 618 14.98 -13.07 -5.14
C VAL A 618 13.50 -13.27 -4.89
N ILE A 619 13.19 -14.09 -3.89
CA ILE A 619 11.85 -14.30 -3.36
C ILE A 619 11.82 -13.69 -1.97
N MET A 620 11.02 -12.64 -1.79
CA MET A 620 10.86 -11.98 -0.50
C MET A 620 9.47 -12.23 0.01
N ALA A 621 9.38 -12.74 1.23
CA ALA A 621 8.15 -12.96 1.94
C ALA A 621 8.04 -12.03 3.15
N THR A 622 6.81 -11.67 3.52
CA THR A 622 6.55 -10.95 4.77
C THR A 622 5.16 -11.26 5.31
N GLN A 623 5.04 -11.31 6.65
CA GLN A 623 3.74 -11.36 7.31
C GLN A 623 3.18 -9.99 7.68
N ARG A 624 3.97 -8.92 7.47
CA ARG A 624 3.63 -7.53 7.80
C ARG A 624 3.54 -6.69 6.53
N PRO A 625 2.43 -6.74 5.77
CA PRO A 625 2.27 -6.00 4.52
C PRO A 625 2.00 -4.50 4.73
N SER A 626 2.90 -3.81 5.45
CA SER A 626 2.84 -2.37 5.68
C SER A 626 3.66 -1.60 4.63
N VAL A 627 3.38 -0.30 4.49
CA VAL A 627 4.08 0.59 3.56
C VAL A 627 5.56 0.76 3.94
N ASP A 628 5.89 0.59 5.22
CA ASP A 628 7.27 0.69 5.74
C ASP A 628 8.12 -0.53 5.36
N VAL A 629 7.49 -1.70 5.20
CA VAL A 629 8.16 -2.93 4.76
C VAL A 629 8.15 -3.03 3.24
N ILE A 630 6.97 -2.84 2.63
CA ILE A 630 6.75 -2.90 1.19
C ILE A 630 6.78 -1.48 0.63
N THR A 631 7.99 -0.90 0.58
CA THR A 631 8.20 0.48 0.12
C THR A 631 7.85 0.64 -1.37
N GLY A 632 7.67 1.87 -1.82
CA GLY A 632 7.45 2.17 -3.25
C GLY A 632 8.58 1.65 -4.15
N THR A 633 9.83 1.68 -3.66
CA THR A 633 11.02 1.16 -4.36
C THR A 633 10.93 -0.35 -4.55
N ILE A 634 10.55 -1.08 -3.50
CA ILE A 634 10.37 -2.54 -3.57
C ILE A 634 9.28 -2.88 -4.58
N LYS A 635 8.12 -2.20 -4.52
CA LYS A 635 7.04 -2.43 -5.48
C LYS A 635 7.46 -2.16 -6.91
N ALA A 636 8.20 -1.09 -7.16
CA ALA A 636 8.65 -0.73 -8.50
C ALA A 636 9.53 -1.81 -9.15
N ASN A 637 10.31 -2.56 -8.35
CA ASN A 637 11.25 -3.56 -8.87
C ASN A 637 10.75 -5.02 -8.74
N PHE A 638 9.66 -5.26 -8.01
CA PHE A 638 9.01 -6.57 -7.87
C PHE A 638 7.64 -6.56 -8.55
N PRO A 639 7.57 -6.76 -9.89
CA PRO A 639 6.32 -6.69 -10.65
C PRO A 639 5.45 -7.93 -10.49
N THR A 640 6.03 -9.07 -10.12
CA THR A 640 5.32 -10.30 -9.81
C THR A 640 5.07 -10.37 -8.31
N ARG A 641 3.81 -10.54 -7.92
CA ARG A 641 3.40 -10.51 -6.51
C ARG A 641 2.40 -11.61 -6.21
N ILE A 642 2.51 -12.19 -5.03
CA ILE A 642 1.56 -13.13 -4.45
C ILE A 642 1.07 -12.55 -3.13
N SER A 643 -0.25 -12.44 -3.00
CA SER A 643 -0.89 -12.15 -1.72
C SER A 643 -1.70 -13.36 -1.29
N PHE A 644 -1.34 -13.96 -0.17
CA PHE A 644 -2.26 -14.80 0.60
C PHE A 644 -3.26 -13.90 1.33
N GLN A 645 -4.15 -14.51 2.12
CA GLN A 645 -5.12 -13.79 2.93
C GLN A 645 -4.45 -12.71 3.80
N VAL A 646 -5.04 -11.53 3.80
CA VAL A 646 -4.66 -10.39 4.64
C VAL A 646 -5.86 -9.89 5.44
N ILE A 647 -5.62 -9.08 6.46
CA ILE A 647 -6.69 -8.62 7.36
C ILE A 647 -7.51 -7.50 6.73
N SER A 648 -6.88 -6.57 6.00
CA SER A 648 -7.55 -5.35 5.54
C SER A 648 -7.43 -5.08 4.04
N LYS A 649 -8.40 -4.30 3.52
CA LYS A 649 -8.38 -3.75 2.16
C LYS A 649 -7.13 -2.88 1.89
N PHE A 650 -6.58 -2.26 2.94
CA PHE A 650 -5.35 -1.47 2.85
C PHE A 650 -4.13 -2.36 2.63
N ASP A 651 -4.03 -3.48 3.34
CA ASP A 651 -2.94 -4.45 3.19
C ASP A 651 -2.95 -5.06 1.78
N SER A 652 -4.13 -5.41 1.25
CA SER A 652 -4.28 -5.89 -0.12
C SER A 652 -3.76 -4.86 -1.12
N ARG A 653 -4.13 -3.58 -0.97
CA ARG A 653 -3.62 -2.49 -1.83
C ARG A 653 -2.12 -2.26 -1.67
N THR A 654 -1.57 -2.47 -0.48
CA THR A 654 -0.13 -2.35 -0.27
C THR A 654 0.63 -3.39 -1.09
N ILE A 655 0.14 -4.62 -1.18
CA ILE A 655 0.79 -5.71 -1.91
C ILE A 655 0.45 -5.66 -3.40
N LEU A 656 -0.83 -5.77 -3.76
CA LEU A 656 -1.28 -5.96 -5.14
C LEU A 656 -1.52 -4.65 -5.88
N GLY A 657 -1.75 -3.55 -5.15
CA GLY A 657 -2.23 -2.28 -5.72
C GLY A 657 -3.76 -2.17 -5.76
N GLU A 658 -4.47 -3.29 -5.58
CA GLU A 658 -5.93 -3.39 -5.60
C GLU A 658 -6.46 -4.15 -4.37
N GLN A 659 -7.76 -4.04 -4.11
CA GLN A 659 -8.43 -4.79 -3.04
C GLN A 659 -8.79 -6.22 -3.49
N GLY A 660 -9.00 -7.14 -2.55
CA GLY A 660 -9.48 -8.49 -2.82
C GLY A 660 -8.71 -9.59 -2.08
N ALA A 661 -7.50 -9.33 -1.60
CA ALA A 661 -6.76 -10.32 -0.82
C ALA A 661 -7.35 -10.52 0.59
N GLU A 662 -8.06 -9.51 1.12
CA GLU A 662 -8.82 -9.60 2.36
C GLU A 662 -10.04 -10.54 2.26
N GLN A 663 -10.49 -10.84 1.03
CA GLN A 663 -11.62 -11.72 0.74
C GLN A 663 -11.20 -13.18 0.49
N LEU A 664 -9.90 -13.48 0.63
CA LEU A 664 -9.38 -14.84 0.53
C LEU A 664 -9.77 -15.66 1.76
N LEU A 665 -9.71 -16.98 1.64
CA LEU A 665 -10.23 -17.92 2.62
C LEU A 665 -9.19 -18.43 3.61
N GLY A 666 -7.94 -18.02 3.47
CA GLY A 666 -6.79 -18.56 4.20
C GLY A 666 -6.39 -19.95 3.68
N GLN A 667 -5.59 -20.68 4.48
CA GLN A 667 -5.19 -22.07 4.18
C GLN A 667 -4.61 -22.29 2.77
N GLY A 668 -3.80 -21.35 2.28
CA GLY A 668 -3.14 -21.46 0.98
C GLY A 668 -3.89 -20.79 -0.19
N ASP A 669 -5.08 -20.25 0.05
CA ASP A 669 -5.79 -19.43 -0.95
C ASP A 669 -5.04 -18.11 -1.20
N LEU A 670 -4.71 -17.82 -2.46
CA LEU A 670 -3.85 -16.71 -2.84
C LEU A 670 -4.31 -15.99 -4.11
N LEU A 671 -3.93 -14.73 -4.22
CA LEU A 671 -4.00 -13.92 -5.43
C LEU A 671 -2.60 -13.78 -6.02
N TYR A 672 -2.47 -14.21 -7.26
CA TYR A 672 -1.25 -14.16 -8.04
C TYR A 672 -1.35 -13.08 -9.11
N MET A 673 -0.38 -12.16 -9.12
CA MET A 673 -0.26 -11.10 -10.11
C MET A 673 1.08 -11.20 -10.82
N GLN A 674 1.04 -11.24 -12.15
CA GLN A 674 2.23 -11.24 -12.99
C GLN A 674 2.38 -9.90 -13.72
N GLY A 675 3.56 -9.28 -13.62
CA GLY A 675 3.90 -8.11 -14.44
C GLY A 675 3.11 -6.84 -14.13
N GLY A 676 2.56 -6.70 -12.92
CA GLY A 676 1.62 -5.62 -12.58
C GLY A 676 0.30 -5.65 -13.38
N GLY A 677 0.00 -6.79 -14.02
CA GLY A 677 -1.16 -7.00 -14.86
C GLY A 677 -2.31 -7.68 -14.12
N ARG A 678 -2.89 -8.71 -14.74
CA ARG A 678 -4.10 -9.37 -14.24
C ARG A 678 -3.83 -10.16 -12.96
N ILE A 679 -4.76 -10.05 -12.02
CA ILE A 679 -4.79 -10.85 -10.80
C ILE A 679 -5.58 -12.13 -11.06
N THR A 680 -4.96 -13.28 -10.79
CA THR A 680 -5.58 -14.60 -10.89
C THR A 680 -5.65 -15.21 -9.50
N ARG A 681 -6.80 -15.76 -9.12
CA ARG A 681 -6.94 -16.50 -7.87
C ARG A 681 -6.43 -17.92 -8.06
N VAL A 682 -5.61 -18.37 -7.12
CA VAL A 682 -4.98 -19.69 -7.12
C VAL A 682 -5.14 -20.28 -5.73
N HIS A 683 -5.36 -21.59 -5.66
CA HIS A 683 -5.40 -22.36 -4.44
C HIS A 683 -4.07 -23.10 -4.31
N GLY A 684 -3.24 -22.60 -3.39
CA GLY A 684 -1.88 -23.08 -3.17
C GLY A 684 -1.84 -24.55 -2.76
N PRO A 685 -0.77 -25.28 -3.14
CA PRO A 685 -0.60 -26.65 -2.70
C PRO A 685 -0.31 -26.70 -1.21
N PHE A 686 -0.82 -27.75 -0.59
CA PHE A 686 -0.50 -28.15 0.76
C PHE A 686 0.68 -29.12 0.75
N VAL A 687 1.65 -28.83 1.61
CA VAL A 687 2.76 -29.71 1.98
C VAL A 687 2.89 -29.62 3.50
N SER A 688 3.02 -30.77 4.16
CA SER A 688 3.22 -30.84 5.60
C SER A 688 4.70 -30.82 5.97
N ASP A 689 5.02 -30.40 7.19
CA ASP A 689 6.39 -30.32 7.68
C ASP A 689 7.09 -31.69 7.66
N GLN A 690 6.34 -32.78 7.93
CA GLN A 690 6.85 -34.16 7.83
C GLN A 690 7.28 -34.53 6.41
N GLU A 691 6.56 -34.06 5.39
CA GLU A 691 6.93 -34.28 3.99
C GLU A 691 8.20 -33.48 3.63
N VAL A 692 8.32 -32.24 4.14
CA VAL A 692 9.53 -31.42 3.96
C VAL A 692 10.74 -32.09 4.61
N GLU A 693 10.61 -32.54 5.86
CA GLU A 693 11.66 -33.25 6.60
C GLU A 693 12.11 -34.53 5.88
N ALA A 694 11.16 -35.33 5.38
CA ALA A 694 11.46 -36.56 4.65
C ALA A 694 12.25 -36.29 3.36
N VAL A 695 11.86 -35.26 2.60
CA VAL A 695 12.59 -34.84 1.39
C VAL A 695 13.97 -34.31 1.74
N VAL A 696 14.09 -33.47 2.77
CA VAL A 696 15.39 -32.93 3.21
C VAL A 696 16.32 -34.06 3.69
N ALA A 697 15.82 -35.02 4.46
CA ALA A 697 16.60 -36.17 4.90
C ALA A 697 17.16 -36.96 3.72
N PHE A 698 16.32 -37.27 2.72
CA PHE A 698 16.73 -37.93 1.48
C PHE A 698 17.81 -37.15 0.71
N LEU A 699 17.75 -35.82 0.72
CA LEU A 699 18.75 -34.99 0.05
C LEU A 699 20.08 -34.93 0.82
N ARG A 700 20.05 -34.91 2.16
CA ARG A 700 21.24 -34.95 3.01
C ARG A 700 22.00 -36.28 2.87
N GLU A 701 21.31 -37.39 2.63
CA GLU A 701 21.94 -38.70 2.39
C GLU A 701 22.79 -38.73 1.10
N GLN A 702 22.52 -37.83 0.14
CA GLN A 702 23.24 -37.79 -1.13
C GLN A 702 24.52 -36.94 -1.09
N GLY A 703 24.70 -36.07 -0.10
CA GLY A 703 25.90 -35.27 0.03
C GLY A 703 25.80 -34.14 1.07
N GLU A 704 26.95 -33.56 1.37
CA GLU A 704 27.07 -32.37 2.22
C GLU A 704 27.11 -31.08 1.37
N PRO A 705 26.62 -29.95 1.90
CA PRO A 705 26.70 -28.67 1.20
C PRO A 705 28.12 -28.13 1.20
N ALA A 706 28.56 -27.65 0.02
CA ALA A 706 29.77 -26.85 -0.10
C ALA A 706 29.46 -25.39 0.29
N TYR A 707 29.55 -25.08 1.57
CA TYR A 707 29.35 -23.72 2.08
C TYR A 707 30.49 -22.78 1.67
N LEU A 708 30.13 -21.52 1.40
CA LEU A 708 31.04 -20.43 1.07
C LEU A 708 30.99 -19.42 2.21
N ASP A 709 32.03 -19.38 3.04
CA ASP A 709 32.09 -18.50 4.22
C ASP A 709 31.93 -17.01 3.84
N GLU A 710 32.50 -16.62 2.69
CA GLU A 710 32.41 -15.27 2.11
C GLU A 710 30.98 -14.74 1.90
N VAL A 711 29.99 -15.65 1.83
CA VAL A 711 28.58 -15.27 1.68
C VAL A 711 28.08 -14.56 2.94
N THR A 712 28.46 -15.02 4.12
CA THR A 712 27.92 -14.50 5.39
C THR A 712 28.89 -13.58 6.12
N GLU A 713 30.17 -13.64 5.77
CA GLU A 713 31.17 -12.77 6.36
C GLU A 713 31.07 -11.34 5.79
N PRO A 714 31.04 -10.32 6.66
CA PRO A 714 31.16 -8.94 6.22
C PRO A 714 32.57 -8.75 5.69
N VAL A 715 32.70 -8.65 4.38
CA VAL A 715 33.96 -8.23 3.76
C VAL A 715 34.27 -6.83 4.29
N GLU A 716 35.36 -6.67 5.04
CA GLU A 716 35.98 -5.37 5.24
C GLU A 716 36.37 -4.88 3.86
N GLU A 717 35.52 -4.06 3.24
CA GLU A 717 35.85 -3.48 1.95
C GLU A 717 37.16 -2.69 2.12
N ASP A 718 38.20 -3.16 1.44
CA ASP A 718 39.39 -2.39 1.09
C ASP A 718 38.91 -1.02 0.60
N SER A 719 39.09 -0.03 1.46
CA SER A 719 38.67 1.36 1.28
C SER A 719 39.51 2.09 0.21
N SER A 720 39.97 1.39 -0.82
CA SER A 720 40.96 1.86 -1.80
C SER A 720 40.45 1.92 -3.25
N ALA A 721 39.28 1.38 -3.61
CA ALA A 721 38.86 1.34 -5.03
C ALA A 721 37.49 1.94 -5.39
N VAL A 722 36.64 2.32 -4.42
CA VAL A 722 35.36 3.04 -4.70
C VAL A 722 35.17 4.26 -3.78
N SER A 723 36.26 4.85 -3.28
CA SER A 723 36.22 6.16 -2.62
C SER A 723 36.42 7.30 -3.63
N GLY A 724 35.55 7.33 -4.62
CA GLY A 724 35.49 8.36 -5.66
C GLY A 724 34.18 9.15 -5.68
N ALA A 725 33.30 8.97 -4.69
CA ALA A 725 32.16 9.86 -4.43
C ALA A 725 31.42 9.34 -3.18
N ILE A 726 30.99 10.25 -2.32
CA ILE A 726 30.10 10.03 -1.15
C ILE A 726 30.84 9.57 0.12
N GLY A 727 31.50 10.53 0.77
CA GLY A 727 32.11 10.37 2.09
C GLY A 727 31.10 10.52 3.24
N GLY A 728 31.14 9.55 4.16
CA GLY A 728 30.76 9.74 5.56
C GLY A 728 30.92 8.46 6.38
N ASN A 729 31.28 8.48 7.67
CA ASN A 729 31.82 9.54 8.52
C ASN A 729 32.25 8.92 9.87
N THR A 730 33.28 8.08 9.92
CA THR A 730 33.73 7.45 11.19
C THR A 730 35.18 7.72 11.56
N THR A 731 36.05 8.09 10.62
CA THR A 731 37.43 8.54 10.91
C THR A 731 37.53 10.02 11.28
N GLY A 732 36.53 10.83 10.90
CA GLY A 732 36.54 12.28 11.14
C GLY A 732 36.15 12.74 12.55
N GLU A 733 35.35 11.97 13.31
CA GLU A 733 34.91 12.40 14.66
C GLU A 733 36.05 12.34 15.68
N ASN A 734 36.89 11.30 15.65
CA ASN A 734 38.04 11.19 16.54
C ASN A 734 39.09 12.26 16.24
N ALA A 735 39.35 12.55 14.96
CA ALA A 735 40.26 13.63 14.58
C ALA A 735 39.75 15.03 14.99
N LEU A 736 38.43 15.27 14.91
CA LEU A 736 37.82 16.53 15.37
C LEU A 736 37.82 16.66 16.89
N TYR A 737 37.72 15.54 17.61
CA TYR A 737 37.84 15.52 19.07
C TYR A 737 39.25 15.89 19.51
N ASP A 738 40.29 15.27 18.93
CA ASP A 738 41.68 15.60 19.26
C ASP A 738 42.05 17.05 18.90
N GLN A 739 41.45 17.59 17.84
CA GLN A 739 41.56 19.01 17.48
C GLN A 739 40.83 19.92 18.47
N ALA A 740 39.67 19.52 18.99
CA ALA A 740 38.96 20.27 20.01
C ALA A 740 39.76 20.30 21.33
N VAL A 741 40.32 19.16 21.74
CA VAL A 741 41.12 19.03 22.96
C VAL A 741 42.40 19.86 22.86
N SER A 742 43.15 19.79 21.75
CA SER A 742 44.36 20.59 21.56
C SER A 742 44.08 22.10 21.50
N LEU A 743 42.96 22.49 20.87
CA LEU A 743 42.52 23.89 20.84
C LEU A 743 42.15 24.42 22.23
N VAL A 744 41.38 23.64 23.01
CA VAL A 744 40.98 24.01 24.37
C VAL A 744 42.20 24.07 25.29
N ALA A 745 43.14 23.12 25.16
CA ALA A 745 44.38 23.10 25.93
C ALA A 745 45.28 24.30 25.63
N ARG A 746 45.33 24.75 24.37
CA ARG A 746 46.13 25.92 23.95
C ARG A 746 45.52 27.26 24.39
N GLU A 747 44.20 27.40 24.27
CA GLU A 747 43.51 28.69 24.45
C GLU A 747 42.87 28.84 25.84
N GLY A 748 42.82 27.77 26.64
CA GLY A 748 42.28 27.76 28.01
C GLY A 748 40.78 28.05 28.09
N LYS A 749 40.04 27.94 26.98
CA LYS A 749 38.62 28.27 26.88
C LYS A 749 37.82 27.11 26.27
N ALA A 750 36.90 26.56 27.05
CA ALA A 750 35.98 25.51 26.63
C ALA A 750 34.54 26.01 26.67
N SER A 751 34.02 26.52 25.55
CA SER A 751 32.58 26.73 25.38
C SER A 751 32.13 26.18 24.05
N THR A 752 30.89 25.69 24.00
CA THR A 752 30.31 25.11 22.78
C THR A 752 30.37 26.09 21.62
N SER A 753 30.06 27.37 21.87
CA SER A 753 30.15 28.44 20.86
C SER A 753 31.58 28.74 20.40
N PHE A 754 32.59 28.53 21.26
CA PHE A 754 34.01 28.74 20.93
C PHE A 754 34.54 27.62 20.03
N ILE A 755 34.28 26.37 20.40
CA ILE A 755 34.64 25.18 19.62
C ILE A 755 33.90 25.21 18.27
N GLN A 756 32.63 25.60 18.27
CA GLN A 756 31.81 25.76 17.07
C GLN A 756 32.42 26.73 16.05
N ARG A 757 32.93 27.90 16.51
CA ARG A 757 33.52 28.90 15.62
C ARG A 757 34.88 28.47 15.08
N HIS A 758 35.72 27.85 15.91
CA HIS A 758 37.10 27.51 15.54
C HIS A 758 37.19 26.25 14.70
N LEU A 759 36.41 25.21 15.02
CA LEU A 759 36.35 23.98 14.23
C LEU A 759 35.31 24.02 13.10
N GLN A 760 34.55 25.12 13.00
CA GLN A 760 33.51 25.34 11.98
C GLN A 760 32.46 24.21 11.89
N ILE A 761 32.22 23.53 13.01
CA ILE A 761 31.25 22.43 13.13
C ILE A 761 29.89 22.96 13.60
N GLY A 762 28.82 22.18 13.41
CA GLY A 762 27.47 22.54 13.87
C GLY A 762 27.33 22.52 15.40
N TYR A 763 26.35 23.26 15.94
CA TYR A 763 26.13 23.38 17.40
C TYR A 763 26.05 22.03 18.12
N ASN A 764 25.23 21.10 17.62
CA ASN A 764 25.08 19.78 18.25
C ASN A 764 26.37 18.95 18.23
N ARG A 765 27.25 19.18 17.24
CA ARG A 765 28.55 18.50 17.16
C ARG A 765 29.57 19.15 18.08
N ALA A 766 29.60 20.49 18.14
CA ALA A 766 30.42 21.26 19.08
C ALA A 766 30.02 21.11 20.55
N ALA A 767 28.79 20.68 20.82
CA ALA A 767 28.31 20.37 22.16
C ALA A 767 28.58 18.91 22.56
N LYS A 768 28.84 18.03 21.58
CA LYS A 768 29.15 16.61 21.79
C LYS A 768 30.66 16.36 21.96
N LEU A 769 31.48 17.10 21.22
CA LEU A 769 32.93 17.22 21.43
C LEU A 769 33.21 18.06 22.67
#